data_AF-A0A8C6WI18-F1
#
_entry.id   AF-A0A8C6WI18-F1
#
_cell.length_a   1.000
_cell.length_b   1.000
_cell.length_c   1.000
_cell.angle_alpha   90.00
_cell.angle_beta   90.00
_cell.angle_gamma   90.00
#
_symmetry.space_group_name_H-M   'P 1'
#
loop_
_entity.id
_entity.type
_entity.pdbx_description
1 polymer ?
#
loop_
_entity_poly.entity_id
_entity_poly.type
_entity_poly.pdbx_seq_one_letter_code
_entity_poly.pdbx_strand_id
1 'polypeptide(L)'
;MCKNSRCISTFERHCISIPSNLLHLLFLSLAMTTRWRAQCLLVLLCTFSGCCLGDEHLEAPGPEQGVTFSHVYKIDMPASGSSCKLDTCEDTLHNIKLQTPKCDCDESESFKSLLYRVNGLEEEVNYLKTQCDQGCCRKATGVDTSCSGHGSYQHDSCSCLCDPGWEGPDCSGSTCPDDCNDNGRCVNGKCVCMEGYTGHDCSQLACPDNCNDKGQCVNGKCVCFPHFTGEDCSVQRCPNDCIGNGKCVDGQCVCDEGFFGDDCSLVMGPQGLQVVAVTDVSLLVEWEHVRGAEYYILTHHPKGDEGALKRVQVPNTENSYLITGLTSGVTYIVQVYAAIKEVQSEPDRIEATTDVSAIDDLRVVAQTDVTIEVDWKNPAAQVDAFRLSHTNPAGQREEQDVQRSQEARTKHTIVGLYPGTEYQISVSSVTGAKEGKPSTATGVTDLDAPMNLVTTEVTEDTATVTWERVRAEVEGYMLSYETSEGTSPEYALGRDDTSYKLIALKPGVQHTISLWAFRGDKVSKKTSTQVETDIDAPRDLKATDVTPDTALLTWVPPLADIQGYILTYRDEEGIMETIERKLGARHKKLALSGLAMGKKYIVTIIAHKGKKRSKVAETDFKTDGIMYPFPMDCTQVMKNGNMKSGIYTIYISNDQSKAIEVYCDMDTDRGGWVVLQRRNIGKLDFMKRWKQYIAGFGNMTDEFWLGLEKIYDLTNTPTQYEIRFDLGHGSERAYAVYDNFKIAPVKQKFILTIGKYRGTAGDAMTYHQGRPWTTVDNDNDIALGNCALTHRGAWWYKNCHLANLNGKWGDTRHSMVSGHQITPQQKLPKRKVAINV
;
A
#
# COMPACT_ATOMS: atom_id res chain seq x y z
N MET A 1 12.57 41.22 -26.28
CA MET A 1 13.70 42.16 -26.15
C MET A 1 14.85 41.41 -25.48
N CYS A 2 16.15 41.62 -25.71
CA CYS A 2 16.95 42.08 -26.86
C CYS A 2 18.38 42.32 -26.33
N LYS A 3 19.32 41.46 -26.74
CA LYS A 3 20.79 41.70 -26.85
C LYS A 3 21.67 41.89 -25.59
N ASN A 4 22.91 41.42 -25.83
CA ASN A 4 24.23 41.83 -25.27
C ASN A 4 24.78 41.13 -24.01
N SER A 5 26.10 41.03 -23.80
CA SER A 5 27.27 40.77 -24.71
C SER A 5 28.61 40.96 -23.93
N ARG A 6 29.44 39.91 -23.86
CA ARG A 6 30.92 39.91 -23.61
C ARG A 6 31.53 40.54 -22.32
N CYS A 7 32.09 39.66 -21.48
CA CYS A 7 33.50 39.53 -21.02
C CYS A 7 34.29 40.69 -20.32
N ILE A 8 35.40 40.29 -19.65
CA ILE A 8 36.50 41.06 -19.00
C ILE A 8 36.24 41.42 -17.52
N SER A 9 37.14 41.26 -16.52
CA SER A 9 38.32 40.36 -16.34
C SER A 9 38.86 40.40 -14.87
N THR A 10 39.42 39.28 -14.37
CA THR A 10 40.51 39.14 -13.35
C THR A 10 40.82 40.25 -12.30
N PHE A 11 40.91 39.90 -11.00
CA PHE A 11 42.20 39.75 -10.27
C PHE A 11 42.05 39.05 -8.88
N GLU A 12 43.16 38.76 -8.19
CA GLU A 12 43.28 37.85 -7.02
C GLU A 12 43.49 38.53 -5.63
N ARG A 13 43.73 37.68 -4.59
CA ARG A 13 44.44 37.89 -3.29
C ARG A 13 43.55 38.16 -2.05
N HIS A 14 43.85 37.67 -0.82
CA HIS A 14 44.91 36.76 -0.32
C HIS A 14 44.62 36.15 1.10
N CYS A 15 45.23 34.99 1.39
CA CYS A 15 45.89 34.58 2.66
C CYS A 15 45.19 34.27 4.02
N ILE A 16 45.56 33.09 4.58
CA ILE A 16 46.10 32.82 5.96
C ILE A 16 45.13 32.77 7.18
N SER A 17 45.28 31.90 8.21
CA SER A 17 45.50 30.42 8.35
C SER A 17 45.47 30.02 9.87
N ILE A 18 46.08 28.86 10.25
CA ILE A 18 46.37 28.35 11.63
C ILE A 18 45.15 27.84 12.49
N PRO A 19 45.31 26.86 13.43
CA PRO A 19 44.70 25.53 13.21
C PRO A 19 44.24 24.68 14.46
N SER A 20 43.91 23.40 14.22
CA SER A 20 44.19 22.21 15.09
C SER A 20 43.36 22.01 16.39
N ASN A 21 43.13 20.79 16.92
CA ASN A 21 43.41 19.42 16.44
C ASN A 21 42.52 18.37 17.17
N LEU A 22 42.68 17.08 16.79
CA LEU A 22 42.22 15.84 17.47
C LEU A 22 40.70 15.53 17.41
N LEU A 23 40.25 14.29 17.13
CA LEU A 23 40.94 13.14 16.48
C LEU A 23 39.92 12.10 15.95
N HIS A 24 40.09 11.65 14.69
CA HIS A 24 39.86 10.31 14.09
C HIS A 24 38.62 9.44 14.43
N LEU A 25 38.13 8.50 13.61
CA LEU A 25 38.28 7.98 12.21
C LEU A 25 37.10 6.97 12.01
N LEU A 26 36.68 6.43 10.85
CA LEU A 26 37.03 6.39 9.42
C LEU A 26 35.67 6.48 8.63
N PHE A 27 35.48 7.01 7.41
CA PHE A 27 36.25 7.08 6.16
C PHE A 27 36.41 5.73 5.41
N LEU A 28 36.50 5.64 4.08
CA LEU A 28 36.75 6.67 3.04
C LEU A 28 36.16 6.24 1.68
N SER A 29 35.94 7.19 0.76
CA SER A 29 35.75 6.93 -0.68
C SER A 29 36.43 8.00 -1.55
N LEU A 30 37.09 7.56 -2.63
CA LEU A 30 37.42 8.31 -3.88
C LEU A 30 38.43 9.50 -3.88
N ALA A 31 39.62 9.18 -4.41
CA ALA A 31 40.24 9.80 -5.62
C ALA A 31 41.10 11.10 -5.59
N MET A 32 41.97 11.20 -6.62
CA MET A 32 42.81 12.33 -7.10
C MET A 32 44.11 12.66 -6.31
N THR A 33 45.27 13.04 -6.89
CA THR A 33 45.69 13.28 -8.31
C THR A 33 47.23 13.33 -8.54
N THR A 34 47.70 12.96 -9.76
CA THR A 34 48.92 13.44 -10.52
C THR A 34 50.37 13.35 -9.99
N ARG A 35 51.34 12.94 -10.86
CA ARG A 35 52.39 13.82 -11.47
C ARG A 35 53.43 13.16 -12.43
N TRP A 36 53.53 13.71 -13.65
CA TRP A 36 54.72 14.21 -14.40
C TRP A 36 56.02 13.38 -14.68
N ARG A 37 56.28 13.21 -15.99
CA ARG A 37 57.53 13.43 -16.80
C ARG A 37 58.84 12.59 -16.65
N ALA A 38 59.18 11.98 -17.80
CA ALA A 38 60.44 12.09 -18.58
C ALA A 38 61.71 11.27 -18.20
N GLN A 39 62.47 10.94 -19.25
CA GLN A 39 63.66 10.06 -19.25
C GLN A 39 64.93 10.75 -18.69
N CYS A 40 65.87 9.97 -18.10
CA CYS A 40 67.18 9.69 -18.71
C CYS A 40 68.14 8.86 -17.84
N LEU A 41 69.08 8.19 -18.53
CA LEU A 41 70.44 7.74 -18.12
C LEU A 41 70.67 6.82 -16.89
N LEU A 42 71.19 5.63 -17.20
CA LEU A 42 72.51 5.08 -16.80
C LEU A 42 72.87 4.82 -15.31
N VAL A 43 73.33 3.57 -15.07
CA VAL A 43 74.58 3.18 -14.35
C VAL A 43 74.70 3.45 -12.84
N LEU A 44 75.36 2.62 -12.02
CA LEU A 44 75.69 1.17 -12.00
C LEU A 44 76.29 0.88 -10.59
N LEU A 45 76.67 -0.37 -10.32
CA LEU A 45 77.48 -0.83 -9.19
C LEU A 45 76.80 -0.85 -7.80
N CYS A 46 77.20 -1.68 -6.84
CA CYS A 46 77.62 -3.10 -6.81
C CYS A 46 78.24 -3.37 -5.43
N THR A 47 77.90 -4.48 -4.79
CA THR A 47 78.81 -5.26 -3.91
C THR A 47 78.24 -6.70 -3.88
N PHE A 48 78.89 -7.70 -4.47
CA PHE A 48 80.13 -8.41 -4.05
C PHE A 48 79.86 -9.54 -3.03
N SER A 49 80.47 -10.74 -3.12
CA SER A 49 81.37 -11.25 -4.18
C SER A 49 81.62 -12.77 -4.13
N GLY A 50 82.27 -13.27 -5.19
CA GLY A 50 83.33 -14.31 -5.12
C GLY A 50 82.98 -15.68 -5.72
N CYS A 51 83.86 -16.35 -6.48
CA CYS A 51 85.19 -16.02 -7.04
C CYS A 51 85.41 -16.90 -8.31
N CYS A 52 85.87 -16.40 -9.47
CA CYS A 52 87.24 -15.99 -9.88
C CYS A 52 88.18 -17.18 -10.22
N LEU A 53 89.02 -17.17 -11.27
CA LEU A 53 89.27 -16.20 -12.38
C LEU A 53 88.80 -16.85 -13.74
N GLY A 54 89.26 -16.61 -14.98
CA GLY A 54 90.31 -15.77 -15.64
C GLY A 54 90.60 -16.29 -17.07
N ASP A 55 91.38 -15.69 -17.97
CA ASP A 55 91.94 -14.32 -18.10
C ASP A 55 92.62 -14.11 -19.49
N GLU A 56 93.16 -12.91 -19.78
CA GLU A 56 93.97 -12.47 -20.96
C GLU A 56 93.27 -12.26 -22.36
N HIS A 57 93.97 -11.56 -23.28
CA HIS A 57 93.39 -10.49 -24.13
C HIS A 57 94.22 -10.13 -25.41
N LEU A 58 93.56 -9.59 -26.48
CA LEU A 58 94.11 -9.04 -27.76
C LEU A 58 94.69 -10.08 -28.76
N GLU A 59 94.71 -9.91 -30.10
CA GLU A 59 94.76 -8.70 -30.97
C GLU A 59 93.97 -8.89 -32.31
N ALA A 60 94.10 -8.02 -33.33
CA ALA A 60 93.33 -8.04 -34.61
C ALA A 60 94.23 -8.01 -35.87
N PRO A 61 93.75 -8.36 -37.10
CA PRO A 61 93.01 -7.42 -37.98
C PRO A 61 91.97 -8.05 -38.96
N GLY A 62 91.33 -7.23 -39.82
CA GLY A 62 90.56 -7.63 -41.03
C GLY A 62 91.33 -7.33 -42.34
N PRO A 63 90.70 -6.94 -43.49
CA PRO A 63 89.26 -6.78 -43.80
C PRO A 63 88.82 -7.20 -45.27
N GLU A 64 87.64 -6.73 -45.74
CA GLU A 64 87.19 -6.45 -47.16
C GLU A 64 86.45 -7.45 -48.10
N GLN A 65 85.22 -7.07 -48.53
CA GLN A 65 84.52 -7.18 -49.87
C GLN A 65 84.23 -8.58 -50.50
N GLY A 66 83.37 -8.83 -51.53
CA GLY A 66 82.34 -8.08 -52.34
C GLY A 66 82.01 -8.84 -53.68
N VAL A 67 80.92 -8.73 -54.48
CA VAL A 67 79.53 -8.15 -54.40
C VAL A 67 78.53 -8.96 -55.31
N THR A 68 77.91 -8.43 -56.41
CA THR A 68 76.79 -9.05 -57.21
C THR A 68 76.67 -8.76 -58.74
N PHE A 69 76.17 -9.72 -59.54
CA PHE A 69 75.71 -9.71 -60.97
C PHE A 69 74.95 -11.07 -61.22
N SER A 70 74.21 -11.40 -62.29
CA SER A 70 73.40 -10.62 -63.28
C SER A 70 72.69 -11.57 -64.29
N HIS A 71 71.41 -11.34 -64.67
CA HIS A 71 70.90 -11.24 -66.06
C HIS A 71 69.35 -11.15 -66.15
N VAL A 72 68.83 -10.77 -67.33
CA VAL A 72 67.46 -10.25 -67.58
C VAL A 72 66.96 -10.62 -68.99
N TYR A 73 65.63 -10.73 -69.18
CA TYR A 73 64.94 -10.62 -70.48
C TYR A 73 63.88 -9.49 -70.46
N LYS A 74 63.43 -9.02 -71.64
CA LYS A 74 62.88 -7.66 -71.87
C LYS A 74 61.87 -7.63 -73.04
N ILE A 75 61.19 -6.47 -73.25
CA ILE A 75 60.43 -6.01 -74.46
C ILE A 75 58.92 -6.41 -74.45
N ASP A 76 57.92 -5.54 -74.67
CA ASP A 76 57.88 -4.08 -75.02
C ASP A 76 56.67 -3.29 -74.43
N MET A 77 56.61 -1.97 -74.65
CA MET A 77 55.47 -1.06 -74.34
C MET A 77 54.77 -0.52 -75.62
N PRO A 78 53.55 0.08 -75.59
CA PRO A 78 53.32 1.50 -75.18
C PRO A 78 51.96 1.78 -74.47
N ALA A 79 51.62 2.96 -73.92
CA ALA A 79 52.38 4.09 -73.36
C ALA A 79 51.42 5.10 -72.63
N SER A 80 52.03 6.07 -71.93
CA SER A 80 51.56 7.42 -71.52
C SER A 80 51.39 7.68 -70.01
N GLY A 81 51.91 8.82 -69.52
CA GLY A 81 51.63 9.34 -68.16
C GLY A 81 52.80 9.73 -67.25
N SER A 82 54.04 9.91 -67.72
CA SER A 82 55.20 10.28 -66.86
C SER A 82 55.53 11.77 -66.85
N SER A 83 55.92 12.30 -65.67
CA SER A 83 56.60 13.60 -65.53
C SER A 83 57.87 13.43 -64.68
N CYS A 84 59.05 13.70 -65.25
CA CYS A 84 60.34 13.30 -64.70
C CYS A 84 61.16 14.45 -64.05
N LYS A 85 62.18 14.04 -63.28
CA LYS A 85 63.54 14.63 -63.13
C LYS A 85 64.44 13.51 -62.58
N LEU A 86 65.52 13.09 -63.25
CA LEU A 86 66.88 13.68 -63.26
C LEU A 86 67.52 13.66 -61.84
N ASP A 87 68.69 13.06 -61.54
CA ASP A 87 69.74 12.32 -62.30
C ASP A 87 70.52 11.38 -61.31
N THR A 88 71.58 10.56 -61.58
CA THR A 88 72.53 10.35 -62.72
C THR A 88 73.18 8.93 -62.70
N CYS A 89 73.87 8.54 -63.78
CA CYS A 89 75.07 7.66 -63.94
C CYS A 89 75.30 6.31 -63.17
N GLU A 90 75.41 5.21 -63.96
CA GLU A 90 76.57 4.28 -64.15
C GLU A 90 77.29 3.59 -62.94
N ASP A 91 77.75 2.32 -62.95
CA ASP A 91 77.45 1.07 -63.72
C ASP A 91 78.16 -0.18 -63.04
N THR A 92 77.89 -1.43 -63.46
CA THR A 92 78.51 -2.76 -63.10
C THR A 92 78.05 -3.54 -61.81
N LEU A 93 77.99 -4.89 -61.60
CA LEU A 93 78.41 -6.32 -62.10
C LEU A 93 79.67 -6.72 -61.16
N HIS A 94 79.53 -7.82 -60.38
CA HIS A 94 80.49 -8.60 -59.56
C HIS A 94 80.07 -10.10 -59.47
N ASN A 95 80.94 -11.10 -59.71
CA ASN A 95 80.51 -12.53 -59.69
C ASN A 95 80.55 -13.23 -58.31
N ILE A 96 79.68 -14.23 -58.11
CA ILE A 96 79.70 -15.18 -56.97
C ILE A 96 80.65 -16.35 -57.27
N LYS A 97 81.33 -16.86 -56.22
CA LYS A 97 81.98 -18.19 -56.19
C LYS A 97 81.46 -19.02 -55.01
N LEU A 98 81.33 -20.33 -55.22
CA LEU A 98 81.20 -21.33 -54.16
C LEU A 98 82.47 -22.19 -54.09
N GLN A 99 82.79 -22.72 -52.91
CA GLN A 99 83.88 -23.69 -52.72
C GLN A 99 83.33 -25.11 -52.59
N THR A 100 84.09 -26.08 -53.07
CA THR A 100 83.86 -27.52 -52.89
C THR A 100 84.47 -28.02 -51.58
N PRO A 101 83.92 -29.08 -50.95
CA PRO A 101 84.46 -29.62 -49.71
C PRO A 101 85.79 -30.36 -49.91
N LYS A 102 86.60 -30.42 -48.84
CA LYS A 102 87.81 -31.25 -48.77
C LYS A 102 87.48 -32.74 -48.65
N CYS A 103 88.30 -33.58 -49.28
CA CYS A 103 88.68 -34.90 -48.80
C CYS A 103 90.17 -35.08 -49.14
N ASP A 104 91.00 -35.38 -48.14
CA ASP A 104 92.44 -35.60 -48.33
C ASP A 104 92.70 -37.10 -48.64
N CYS A 105 93.54 -37.38 -49.65
CA CYS A 105 94.23 -38.66 -49.90
C CYS A 105 95.52 -38.33 -50.66
N ASP A 106 96.66 -38.86 -50.20
CA ASP A 106 97.99 -38.33 -50.53
C ASP A 106 98.86 -39.30 -51.35
N GLU A 107 99.93 -38.76 -51.95
CA GLU A 107 101.09 -39.42 -52.59
C GLU A 107 100.91 -40.43 -53.76
N SER A 108 101.52 -40.10 -54.93
CA SER A 108 102.10 -41.08 -55.86
C SER A 108 103.13 -40.44 -56.82
N GLU A 109 104.36 -40.97 -56.88
CA GLU A 109 105.46 -40.41 -57.70
C GLU A 109 105.44 -40.81 -59.19
N SER A 110 104.39 -40.43 -59.94
CA SER A 110 104.30 -40.74 -61.39
C SER A 110 104.69 -39.59 -62.33
N PHE A 111 104.59 -38.33 -61.91
CA PHE A 111 104.71 -37.17 -62.82
C PHE A 111 106.16 -36.68 -63.07
N LYS A 112 107.14 -37.08 -62.25
CA LYS A 112 108.54 -36.58 -62.34
C LYS A 112 109.38 -37.21 -63.46
N SER A 113 108.95 -38.32 -64.07
CA SER A 113 109.81 -39.13 -64.96
C SER A 113 109.70 -38.81 -66.46
N LEU A 114 108.65 -38.10 -66.90
CA LEU A 114 108.39 -37.84 -68.32
C LEU A 114 109.06 -36.56 -68.87
N LEU A 115 109.48 -35.64 -68.00
CA LEU A 115 110.02 -34.32 -68.39
C LEU A 115 111.49 -34.37 -68.92
N TYR A 116 112.07 -35.56 -69.11
CA TYR A 116 113.51 -35.74 -69.33
C TYR A 116 113.90 -36.51 -70.62
N ARG A 117 113.00 -36.62 -71.62
CA ARG A 117 113.24 -37.52 -72.78
C ARG A 117 113.08 -36.94 -74.20
N VAL A 118 112.65 -35.68 -74.38
CA VAL A 118 112.44 -35.08 -75.73
C VAL A 118 112.98 -33.64 -75.82
N ASN A 119 114.18 -33.42 -75.28
CA ASN A 119 114.97 -32.20 -75.47
C ASN A 119 116.41 -32.60 -75.84
N GLY A 120 116.55 -33.36 -76.92
CA GLY A 120 117.83 -33.87 -77.36
C GLY A 120 117.79 -34.39 -78.79
N LEU A 121 118.55 -33.72 -79.66
CA LEU A 121 118.89 -34.05 -81.04
C LEU A 121 117.73 -33.92 -82.05
N GLU A 122 117.78 -33.15 -83.16
CA GLU A 122 118.77 -32.23 -83.75
C GLU A 122 120.23 -32.72 -83.98
N GLU A 123 120.85 -32.24 -85.06
CA GLU A 123 122.25 -32.53 -85.44
C GLU A 123 122.63 -33.99 -85.72
N GLU A 124 121.80 -34.72 -86.48
CA GLU A 124 122.33 -35.79 -87.34
C GLU A 124 121.97 -35.56 -88.82
N VAL A 125 122.92 -35.85 -89.71
CA VAL A 125 122.76 -35.92 -91.19
C VAL A 125 122.47 -34.61 -91.96
N ASN A 126 122.95 -33.44 -91.53
CA ASN A 126 123.33 -32.35 -92.47
C ASN A 126 124.74 -32.57 -93.07
N TYR A 127 125.28 -33.79 -92.93
CA TYR A 127 126.64 -34.18 -93.35
C TYR A 127 126.68 -35.06 -94.60
N LEU A 128 125.55 -35.65 -95.05
CA LEU A 128 125.45 -36.29 -96.38
C LEU A 128 125.19 -35.26 -97.50
N LYS A 129 125.76 -34.07 -97.33
CA LYS A 129 125.92 -33.06 -98.37
C LYS A 129 127.10 -33.47 -99.25
N THR A 130 126.95 -33.32 -100.57
CA THR A 130 127.94 -33.64 -101.62
C THR A 130 128.23 -35.15 -101.84
N GLN A 131 127.76 -35.66 -103.00
CA GLN A 131 128.42 -36.64 -103.90
C GLN A 131 127.37 -37.29 -104.84
N CYS A 132 126.95 -36.59 -105.90
CA CYS A 132 126.71 -37.10 -107.27
C CYS A 132 125.95 -36.08 -108.14
N ASP A 133 126.24 -36.13 -109.44
CA ASP A 133 125.70 -35.24 -110.49
C ASP A 133 124.71 -35.99 -111.42
N GLN A 134 124.00 -35.21 -112.26
CA GLN A 134 123.26 -35.63 -113.47
C GLN A 134 122.01 -36.51 -113.30
N GLY A 135 120.85 -36.00 -113.75
CA GLY A 135 119.60 -36.77 -113.90
C GLY A 135 119.32 -37.19 -115.35
N CYS A 136 118.39 -38.14 -115.55
CA CYS A 136 117.85 -38.49 -116.88
C CYS A 136 116.51 -39.27 -116.83
N CYS A 137 115.37 -38.57 -116.91
CA CYS A 137 114.12 -39.20 -117.37
C CYS A 137 114.09 -39.23 -118.92
N ARG A 138 114.82 -40.20 -119.52
CA ARG A 138 115.01 -40.26 -120.98
C ARG A 138 114.44 -41.53 -121.62
N LYS A 139 113.13 -41.48 -121.91
CA LYS A 139 112.36 -42.39 -122.79
C LYS A 139 112.61 -43.91 -122.63
N ALA A 140 111.81 -44.53 -121.77
CA ALA A 140 111.15 -45.80 -122.08
C ALA A 140 109.63 -45.54 -122.16
N THR A 141 108.86 -46.42 -122.80
CA THR A 141 107.45 -46.16 -123.18
C THR A 141 106.46 -46.97 -122.34
N GLY A 142 105.39 -46.34 -121.81
CA GLY A 142 104.26 -47.07 -121.20
C GLY A 142 103.60 -46.48 -119.95
N VAL A 143 103.64 -45.16 -119.70
CA VAL A 143 102.98 -44.52 -118.53
C VAL A 143 101.80 -43.66 -118.98
N ASP A 144 100.64 -43.78 -118.30
CA ASP A 144 99.50 -42.87 -118.47
C ASP A 144 99.73 -41.56 -117.71
N THR A 145 99.27 -40.45 -118.29
CA THR A 145 99.45 -39.08 -117.76
C THR A 145 98.13 -38.43 -117.33
N SER A 146 97.04 -39.20 -117.16
CA SER A 146 95.71 -38.67 -116.81
C SER A 146 95.30 -38.78 -115.33
N CYS A 147 96.06 -39.52 -114.51
CA CYS A 147 95.86 -39.64 -113.05
C CYS A 147 94.42 -39.96 -112.63
N SER A 148 93.77 -40.87 -113.37
CA SER A 148 92.37 -41.30 -113.18
C SER A 148 91.31 -40.18 -113.17
N GLY A 149 91.67 -38.94 -113.50
CA GLY A 149 90.82 -37.76 -113.33
C GLY A 149 90.67 -37.25 -111.89
N HIS A 150 91.43 -37.78 -110.92
CA HIS A 150 91.38 -37.43 -109.49
C HIS A 150 92.75 -36.97 -108.94
N GLY A 151 93.57 -36.41 -109.82
CA GLY A 151 94.87 -35.87 -109.50
C GLY A 151 95.54 -35.18 -110.70
N SER A 152 96.71 -34.58 -110.46
CA SER A 152 97.51 -33.88 -111.47
C SER A 152 98.84 -34.59 -111.73
N TYR A 153 99.22 -34.76 -113.00
CA TYR A 153 100.48 -35.42 -113.39
C TYR A 153 101.67 -34.46 -113.29
N GLN A 154 102.66 -34.81 -112.47
CA GLN A 154 103.90 -34.06 -112.30
C GLN A 154 104.95 -34.54 -113.30
N HIS A 155 105.27 -33.70 -114.28
CA HIS A 155 106.26 -34.03 -115.31
C HIS A 155 107.69 -34.21 -114.76
N ASP A 156 108.04 -33.49 -113.69
CA ASP A 156 109.40 -33.50 -113.13
C ASP A 156 109.69 -34.75 -112.26
N SER A 157 108.66 -35.36 -111.67
CA SER A 157 108.76 -36.63 -110.91
C SER A 157 108.24 -37.85 -111.69
N CYS A 158 107.53 -37.65 -112.80
CA CYS A 158 106.84 -38.69 -113.56
C CYS A 158 105.83 -39.50 -112.71
N SER A 159 105.02 -38.80 -111.91
CA SER A 159 104.03 -39.38 -110.99
C SER A 159 102.77 -38.54 -110.88
N CYS A 160 101.69 -39.13 -110.37
CA CYS A 160 100.45 -38.41 -110.05
C CYS A 160 100.49 -37.81 -108.63
N LEU A 161 99.75 -36.71 -108.44
CA LEU A 161 99.48 -36.09 -107.14
C LEU A 161 97.96 -35.99 -106.95
N CYS A 162 97.44 -36.59 -105.87
CA CYS A 162 96.01 -36.84 -105.67
C CYS A 162 95.29 -35.72 -104.90
N ASP A 163 94.00 -35.55 -105.14
CA ASP A 163 93.15 -34.62 -104.39
C ASP A 163 92.84 -35.13 -102.96
N PRO A 164 92.59 -34.25 -101.98
CA PRO A 164 92.34 -34.65 -100.59
C PRO A 164 91.16 -35.62 -100.44
N GLY A 165 91.40 -36.71 -99.70
CA GLY A 165 90.46 -37.82 -99.57
C GLY A 165 90.67 -38.97 -100.58
N TRP A 166 91.68 -38.84 -101.47
CA TRP A 166 92.08 -39.88 -102.42
C TRP A 166 93.56 -40.27 -102.26
N GLU A 167 93.86 -41.57 -102.20
CA GLU A 167 95.23 -42.12 -102.19
C GLU A 167 95.47 -43.17 -103.30
N GLY A 168 96.73 -43.50 -103.56
CA GLY A 168 97.16 -44.49 -104.55
C GLY A 168 98.08 -43.91 -105.64
N PRO A 169 98.86 -44.73 -106.36
CA PRO A 169 99.78 -44.26 -107.41
C PRO A 169 99.06 -43.65 -108.62
N ASP A 170 97.77 -43.96 -108.78
CA ASP A 170 96.85 -43.44 -109.80
C ASP A 170 95.61 -42.75 -109.18
N CYS A 171 95.62 -42.48 -107.88
CA CYS A 171 94.58 -41.74 -107.11
C CYS A 171 93.18 -42.41 -107.09
N SER A 172 92.96 -43.38 -106.18
CA SER A 172 91.85 -44.34 -106.28
C SER A 172 91.17 -44.86 -104.97
N GLY A 173 91.52 -44.43 -103.73
CA GLY A 173 90.85 -44.88 -102.47
C GLY A 173 90.69 -43.83 -101.32
N SER A 174 89.79 -44.05 -100.33
CA SER A 174 89.26 -43.01 -99.38
C SER A 174 88.95 -43.46 -97.92
N THR A 175 88.85 -42.53 -96.94
CA THR A 175 88.88 -42.80 -95.45
C THR A 175 87.78 -42.09 -94.58
N CYS A 176 87.72 -42.38 -93.26
CA CYS A 176 86.71 -41.90 -92.26
C CYS A 176 87.31 -41.27 -90.96
N PRO A 177 86.52 -40.57 -90.11
CA PRO A 177 86.97 -39.97 -88.84
C PRO A 177 86.98 -40.96 -87.64
N ASP A 178 88.10 -41.03 -86.90
CA ASP A 178 88.33 -41.72 -85.62
C ASP A 178 87.76 -43.15 -85.48
N ASP A 179 87.56 -43.82 -86.62
CA ASP A 179 86.88 -45.11 -86.83
C ASP A 179 85.62 -45.33 -85.94
N CYS A 180 84.91 -44.23 -85.64
CA CYS A 180 83.73 -44.19 -84.78
C CYS A 180 83.93 -44.72 -83.35
N ASN A 181 85.16 -44.63 -82.81
CA ASN A 181 85.56 -45.10 -81.47
C ASN A 181 85.11 -46.55 -81.16
N ASP A 182 85.06 -47.44 -82.16
CA ASP A 182 84.47 -48.81 -82.09
C ASP A 182 82.97 -48.89 -81.67
N ASN A 183 82.35 -47.77 -81.28
CA ASN A 183 80.97 -47.66 -80.80
C ASN A 183 79.98 -47.23 -81.91
N GLY A 184 80.40 -47.37 -83.17
CA GLY A 184 79.60 -47.06 -84.35
C GLY A 184 80.14 -47.72 -85.61
N ARG A 185 79.50 -47.41 -86.74
CA ARG A 185 79.93 -47.85 -88.08
C ARG A 185 80.12 -46.64 -88.97
N CYS A 186 81.26 -46.51 -89.63
CA CYS A 186 81.40 -45.50 -90.68
C CYS A 186 80.57 -45.87 -91.92
N VAL A 187 79.85 -44.89 -92.46
CA VAL A 187 79.19 -44.93 -93.75
C VAL A 187 79.45 -43.59 -94.45
N ASN A 188 80.06 -43.62 -95.63
CA ASN A 188 80.33 -42.44 -96.47
C ASN A 188 81.03 -41.28 -95.73
N GLY A 189 82.05 -41.59 -94.91
CA GLY A 189 82.81 -40.59 -94.15
C GLY A 189 82.13 -40.05 -92.89
N LYS A 190 81.00 -40.63 -92.45
CA LYS A 190 80.31 -40.26 -91.21
C LYS A 190 79.98 -41.47 -90.35
N CYS A 191 80.07 -41.30 -89.03
CA CYS A 191 79.72 -42.32 -88.05
C CYS A 191 78.21 -42.44 -87.81
N VAL A 192 77.76 -43.69 -87.65
CA VAL A 192 76.41 -44.06 -87.18
C VAL A 192 76.58 -44.91 -85.93
N CYS A 193 76.14 -44.41 -84.77
CA CYS A 193 76.43 -45.01 -83.48
C CYS A 193 75.57 -46.23 -83.17
N MET A 194 76.09 -47.11 -82.30
CA MET A 194 75.37 -48.26 -81.77
C MET A 194 74.39 -47.83 -80.66
N GLU A 195 73.42 -48.68 -80.36
CA GLU A 195 72.40 -48.42 -79.35
C GLU A 195 73.04 -48.19 -77.96
N GLY A 196 72.62 -47.13 -77.28
CA GLY A 196 73.25 -46.64 -76.05
C GLY A 196 74.39 -45.61 -76.24
N TYR A 197 74.83 -45.35 -77.49
CA TYR A 197 75.90 -44.39 -77.80
C TYR A 197 75.45 -43.25 -78.73
N THR A 198 76.06 -42.08 -78.56
CA THR A 198 75.77 -40.84 -79.30
C THR A 198 77.02 -39.96 -79.42
N GLY A 199 76.88 -38.80 -80.07
CA GLY A 199 77.99 -37.91 -80.46
C GLY A 199 78.38 -38.06 -81.92
N HIS A 200 79.26 -37.18 -82.42
CA HIS A 200 79.67 -37.17 -83.84
C HIS A 200 80.62 -38.32 -84.23
N ASP A 201 81.18 -38.95 -83.21
CA ASP A 201 82.27 -39.93 -83.13
C ASP A 201 81.89 -41.12 -82.24
N CYS A 202 80.65 -41.14 -81.72
CA CYS A 202 80.07 -42.19 -80.87
C CYS A 202 80.71 -42.38 -79.48
N SER A 203 81.40 -41.37 -78.94
CA SER A 203 82.09 -41.44 -77.65
C SER A 203 81.21 -41.22 -76.40
N GLN A 204 79.93 -40.86 -76.55
CA GLN A 204 79.07 -40.45 -75.44
C GLN A 204 77.97 -41.49 -75.16
N LEU A 205 77.73 -41.82 -73.88
CA LEU A 205 76.59 -42.64 -73.46
C LEU A 205 75.29 -41.85 -73.57
N ALA A 206 74.28 -42.41 -74.22
CA ALA A 206 72.94 -41.84 -74.31
C ALA A 206 72.17 -42.02 -72.99
N CYS A 207 71.54 -40.96 -72.49
CA CYS A 207 70.61 -41.05 -71.36
C CYS A 207 69.18 -41.39 -71.81
N PRO A 208 68.36 -42.02 -70.95
CA PRO A 208 66.93 -42.27 -71.20
C PRO A 208 66.22 -41.01 -71.69
N ASP A 209 65.61 -41.10 -72.88
CA ASP A 209 64.84 -40.06 -73.58
C ASP A 209 65.44 -38.63 -73.53
N ASN A 210 66.77 -38.53 -73.60
CA ASN A 210 67.54 -37.28 -73.45
C ASN A 210 67.19 -36.48 -72.18
N CYS A 211 66.76 -37.16 -71.11
CA CYS A 211 66.24 -36.56 -69.90
C CYS A 211 65.03 -35.62 -70.12
N ASN A 212 64.27 -35.83 -71.21
CA ASN A 212 63.13 -35.01 -71.67
C ASN A 212 63.43 -33.49 -71.76
N ASP A 213 64.71 -33.11 -71.89
CA ASP A 213 65.21 -31.75 -71.71
C ASP A 213 64.83 -31.10 -70.33
N LYS A 214 64.49 -31.94 -69.34
CA LYS A 214 64.13 -31.60 -67.95
C LYS A 214 65.18 -31.99 -66.91
N GLY A 215 66.35 -32.44 -67.36
CA GLY A 215 67.49 -32.72 -66.51
C GLY A 215 68.80 -32.66 -67.28
N GLN A 216 69.91 -32.86 -66.56
CA GLN A 216 71.23 -33.03 -67.15
C GLN A 216 71.57 -34.52 -67.25
N CYS A 217 72.01 -34.95 -68.43
CA CYS A 217 72.56 -36.28 -68.63
C CYS A 217 73.97 -36.37 -68.03
N VAL A 218 74.16 -37.25 -67.04
CA VAL A 218 75.44 -37.46 -66.36
C VAL A 218 75.71 -38.96 -66.29
N ASN A 219 76.73 -39.43 -67.01
CA ASN A 219 77.16 -40.83 -67.06
C ASN A 219 76.01 -41.83 -67.36
N GLY A 220 75.15 -41.51 -68.33
CA GLY A 220 74.01 -42.36 -68.71
C GLY A 220 72.79 -42.29 -67.79
N LYS A 221 72.81 -41.45 -66.74
CA LYS A 221 71.65 -41.21 -65.85
C LYS A 221 71.25 -39.74 -65.84
N CYS A 222 69.95 -39.48 -65.75
CA CYS A 222 69.42 -38.12 -65.67
C CYS A 222 69.44 -37.56 -64.24
N VAL A 223 69.85 -36.29 -64.12
CA VAL A 223 69.77 -35.48 -62.90
C VAL A 223 68.77 -34.36 -63.15
N CYS A 224 67.56 -34.49 -62.59
CA CYS A 224 66.44 -33.62 -62.93
C CYS A 224 66.56 -32.21 -62.37
N PHE A 225 66.05 -31.24 -63.12
CA PHE A 225 65.89 -29.86 -62.66
C PHE A 225 64.83 -29.77 -61.54
N PRO A 226 64.81 -28.68 -60.74
CA PRO A 226 63.73 -28.41 -59.80
C PRO A 226 62.36 -28.54 -60.48
N HIS A 227 61.40 -29.12 -59.75
CA HIS A 227 60.07 -29.50 -60.23
C HIS A 227 60.00 -30.70 -61.21
N PHE A 228 61.08 -31.47 -61.40
CA PHE A 228 61.06 -32.73 -62.19
C PHE A 228 61.67 -33.93 -61.45
N THR A 229 61.26 -35.14 -61.83
CA THR A 229 61.69 -36.43 -61.25
C THR A 229 61.41 -37.59 -62.22
N GLY A 230 61.72 -38.84 -61.82
CA GLY A 230 61.76 -40.01 -62.71
C GLY A 230 63.19 -40.33 -63.19
N GLU A 231 63.36 -41.43 -63.92
CA GLU A 231 64.68 -41.87 -64.43
C GLU A 231 65.12 -41.11 -65.69
N ASP A 232 64.15 -40.56 -66.41
CA ASP A 232 64.23 -39.75 -67.64
C ASP A 232 63.80 -38.28 -67.40
N CYS A 233 63.50 -37.90 -66.16
CA CYS A 233 62.97 -36.60 -65.75
C CYS A 233 61.61 -36.18 -66.37
N SER A 234 60.82 -37.11 -66.92
CA SER A 234 59.49 -36.81 -67.49
C SER A 234 58.45 -36.40 -66.44
N VAL A 235 58.58 -36.87 -65.19
CA VAL A 235 57.55 -36.71 -64.16
C VAL A 235 57.69 -35.35 -63.47
N GLN A 236 56.70 -34.47 -63.64
CA GLN A 236 56.68 -33.17 -62.95
C GLN A 236 56.33 -33.36 -61.46
N ARG A 237 57.16 -32.81 -60.57
CA ARG A 237 57.05 -32.94 -59.11
C ARG A 237 56.04 -31.92 -58.56
N CYS A 238 54.95 -32.42 -58.00
CA CYS A 238 53.91 -31.56 -57.41
C CYS A 238 54.31 -30.86 -56.11
N PRO A 239 53.64 -29.73 -55.76
CA PRO A 239 53.79 -29.07 -54.46
C PRO A 239 53.61 -30.04 -53.28
N ASN A 240 54.61 -30.11 -52.40
CA ASN A 240 54.66 -30.93 -51.18
C ASN A 240 54.18 -32.39 -51.33
N ASP A 241 54.32 -32.98 -52.53
CA ASP A 241 53.79 -34.32 -52.87
C ASP A 241 52.28 -34.49 -52.54
N CYS A 242 51.53 -33.39 -52.67
CA CYS A 242 50.10 -33.27 -52.35
C CYS A 242 49.71 -33.69 -50.92
N ILE A 243 50.67 -33.69 -49.98
CA ILE A 243 50.51 -34.02 -48.55
C ILE A 243 49.91 -35.45 -48.30
N GLY A 244 49.81 -36.30 -49.33
CA GLY A 244 49.06 -37.56 -49.26
C GLY A 244 47.52 -37.38 -49.23
N ASN A 245 47.03 -36.19 -49.59
CA ASN A 245 45.62 -35.78 -49.66
C ASN A 245 45.17 -35.48 -51.09
N GLY A 246 45.85 -36.05 -52.08
CA GLY A 246 45.55 -35.90 -53.49
C GLY A 246 46.50 -36.71 -54.36
N LYS A 247 46.34 -36.57 -55.67
CA LYS A 247 47.18 -37.22 -56.69
C LYS A 247 47.90 -36.17 -57.51
N CYS A 248 49.20 -36.38 -57.70
CA CYS A 248 49.98 -35.55 -58.61
C CYS A 248 49.61 -35.88 -60.07
N VAL A 249 49.15 -34.89 -60.82
CA VAL A 249 48.80 -34.99 -62.24
C VAL A 249 49.38 -33.77 -62.95
N ASP A 250 50.27 -33.98 -63.93
CA ASP A 250 50.93 -32.92 -64.71
C ASP A 250 51.55 -31.79 -63.86
N GLY A 251 52.05 -32.16 -62.67
CA GLY A 251 52.68 -31.24 -61.71
C GLY A 251 51.71 -30.39 -60.88
N GLN A 252 50.39 -30.63 -61.00
CA GLN A 252 49.35 -30.05 -60.14
C GLN A 252 48.76 -31.12 -59.22
N CYS A 253 48.31 -30.71 -58.03
CA CYS A 253 47.66 -31.62 -57.09
C CYS A 253 46.15 -31.68 -57.35
N VAL A 254 45.65 -32.87 -57.72
CA VAL A 254 44.22 -33.17 -57.80
C VAL A 254 43.78 -33.77 -56.47
N CYS A 255 43.12 -32.97 -55.64
CA CYS A 255 42.83 -33.33 -54.25
C CYS A 255 41.80 -34.45 -54.06
N ASP A 256 41.94 -35.18 -52.95
CA ASP A 256 40.91 -36.08 -52.42
C ASP A 256 39.65 -35.28 -52.03
N GLU A 257 38.49 -35.94 -51.96
CA GLU A 257 37.22 -35.27 -51.67
C GLU A 257 37.24 -34.57 -50.30
N GLY A 258 37.00 -33.24 -50.32
CA GLY A 258 36.99 -32.38 -49.13
C GLY A 258 38.28 -31.57 -48.91
N PHE A 259 39.38 -31.94 -49.57
CA PHE A 259 40.63 -31.18 -49.57
C PHE A 259 40.72 -30.18 -50.73
N PHE A 260 41.46 -29.09 -50.53
CA PHE A 260 41.72 -28.06 -51.55
C PHE A 260 43.06 -27.33 -51.30
N GLY A 261 43.41 -26.40 -52.19
CA GLY A 261 44.67 -25.67 -52.19
C GLY A 261 45.74 -26.32 -53.07
N ASP A 262 46.80 -25.58 -53.39
CA ASP A 262 47.79 -25.96 -54.42
C ASP A 262 48.56 -27.26 -54.09
N ASP A 263 48.58 -27.68 -52.82
CA ASP A 263 49.18 -28.91 -52.31
C ASP A 263 48.19 -29.80 -51.52
N CYS A 264 46.88 -29.53 -51.59
CA CYS A 264 45.83 -30.25 -50.86
C CYS A 264 45.96 -30.25 -49.32
N SER A 265 46.65 -29.26 -48.74
CA SER A 265 46.78 -29.10 -47.28
C SER A 265 45.52 -28.57 -46.57
N LEU A 266 44.57 -27.97 -47.28
CA LEU A 266 43.41 -27.28 -46.69
C LEU A 266 42.15 -28.14 -46.75
N VAL A 267 41.31 -28.09 -45.71
CA VAL A 267 40.00 -28.74 -45.64
C VAL A 267 38.89 -27.70 -45.78
N MET A 268 37.87 -27.97 -46.60
CA MET A 268 36.74 -27.06 -46.78
C MET A 268 36.02 -26.78 -45.45
N GLY A 269 35.81 -25.50 -45.12
CA GLY A 269 35.05 -25.10 -43.93
C GLY A 269 33.54 -25.31 -44.09
N PRO A 270 32.81 -25.50 -42.98
CA PRO A 270 31.35 -25.39 -42.98
C PRO A 270 30.93 -23.96 -43.33
N GLN A 271 29.69 -23.81 -43.77
CA GLN A 271 29.08 -22.54 -44.12
C GLN A 271 27.62 -22.53 -43.62
N GLY A 272 27.03 -21.34 -43.54
CA GLY A 272 25.63 -21.19 -43.15
C GLY A 272 25.37 -21.54 -41.69
N LEU A 273 26.36 -21.45 -40.81
CA LEU A 273 26.17 -21.66 -39.37
C LEU A 273 25.13 -20.67 -38.83
N GLN A 274 24.02 -21.18 -38.31
CA GLN A 274 22.87 -20.41 -37.86
C GLN A 274 22.32 -20.93 -36.53
N VAL A 275 21.57 -20.07 -35.82
CA VAL A 275 20.80 -20.46 -34.62
C VAL A 275 19.38 -20.79 -35.04
N VAL A 276 18.97 -22.04 -34.85
CA VAL A 276 17.62 -22.53 -35.18
C VAL A 276 16.66 -22.29 -34.02
N ALA A 277 17.11 -22.45 -32.78
CA ALA A 277 16.30 -22.20 -31.59
C ALA A 277 17.14 -21.69 -30.40
N VAL A 278 16.53 -20.81 -29.61
CA VAL A 278 17.11 -20.22 -28.39
C VAL A 278 16.22 -20.55 -27.20
N THR A 279 16.86 -20.86 -26.08
CA THR A 279 16.25 -20.91 -24.74
C THR A 279 17.16 -20.18 -23.75
N ASP A 280 16.80 -20.15 -22.48
CA ASP A 280 17.61 -19.54 -21.42
C ASP A 280 18.79 -20.41 -20.96
N VAL A 281 18.79 -21.72 -21.28
CA VAL A 281 19.87 -22.65 -20.91
C VAL A 281 20.42 -23.50 -22.07
N SER A 282 19.95 -23.27 -23.29
CA SER A 282 20.43 -23.98 -24.48
C SER A 282 20.26 -23.22 -25.80
N LEU A 283 21.14 -23.53 -26.76
CA LEU A 283 21.15 -23.04 -28.13
C LEU A 283 21.16 -24.24 -29.10
N LEU A 284 20.20 -24.29 -30.03
CA LEU A 284 20.23 -25.21 -31.16
C LEU A 284 20.88 -24.50 -32.35
N VAL A 285 22.00 -25.03 -32.84
CA VAL A 285 22.71 -24.50 -34.01
C VAL A 285 22.74 -25.52 -35.14
N GLU A 286 22.78 -25.03 -36.38
CA GLU A 286 22.78 -25.83 -37.62
C GLU A 286 23.76 -25.22 -38.63
N TRP A 287 24.37 -26.04 -39.48
CA TRP A 287 25.27 -25.62 -40.57
C TRP A 287 25.03 -26.45 -41.84
N GLU A 288 25.61 -26.03 -42.97
CA GLU A 288 25.57 -26.79 -44.22
C GLU A 288 26.58 -27.96 -44.22
N HIS A 289 26.16 -29.11 -44.77
CA HIS A 289 26.97 -30.33 -44.77
C HIS A 289 28.18 -30.23 -45.72
N VAL A 290 29.38 -30.19 -45.14
CA VAL A 290 30.68 -30.23 -45.85
C VAL A 290 30.93 -31.61 -46.48
N ARG A 291 31.14 -31.66 -47.80
CA ARG A 291 31.55 -32.88 -48.52
C ARG A 291 32.98 -33.28 -48.15
N GLY A 292 33.21 -34.58 -47.97
CA GLY A 292 34.47 -35.16 -47.50
C GLY A 292 34.66 -35.18 -45.97
N ALA A 293 33.87 -34.40 -45.19
CA ALA A 293 34.01 -34.36 -43.74
C ALA A 293 33.78 -35.73 -43.08
N GLU A 294 34.72 -36.15 -42.21
CA GLU A 294 34.60 -37.36 -41.40
C GLU A 294 33.82 -37.09 -40.11
N TYR A 295 34.01 -35.89 -39.55
CA TYR A 295 33.27 -35.36 -38.40
C TYR A 295 33.39 -33.83 -38.36
N TYR A 296 32.52 -33.21 -37.57
CA TYR A 296 32.60 -31.80 -37.20
C TYR A 296 33.14 -31.65 -35.77
N ILE A 297 33.80 -30.52 -35.52
CA ILE A 297 34.17 -30.06 -34.18
C ILE A 297 33.38 -28.79 -33.91
N LEU A 298 32.56 -28.80 -32.87
CA LEU A 298 31.89 -27.61 -32.36
C LEU A 298 32.66 -27.10 -31.13
N THR A 299 33.03 -25.82 -31.12
CA THR A 299 33.48 -25.14 -29.90
C THR A 299 32.48 -24.07 -29.48
N HIS A 300 32.36 -23.85 -28.17
CA HIS A 300 31.57 -22.75 -27.63
C HIS A 300 32.17 -22.23 -26.32
N HIS A 301 32.05 -20.92 -26.10
CA HIS A 301 32.49 -20.26 -24.86
C HIS A 301 31.73 -18.93 -24.63
N PRO A 302 31.62 -18.44 -23.39
CA PRO A 302 31.06 -17.11 -23.12
C PRO A 302 31.91 -16.01 -23.77
N LYS A 303 31.27 -15.02 -24.37
CA LYS A 303 31.95 -13.88 -25.00
C LYS A 303 32.68 -13.06 -23.94
N GLY A 304 34.01 -13.13 -23.94
CA GLY A 304 34.89 -12.51 -22.94
C GLY A 304 35.55 -13.50 -21.97
N ASP A 305 35.18 -14.79 -22.01
CA ASP A 305 35.86 -15.88 -21.30
C ASP A 305 36.21 -17.00 -22.28
N GLU A 306 37.41 -16.94 -22.84
CA GLU A 306 38.00 -18.01 -23.67
C GLU A 306 38.52 -19.19 -22.82
N GLY A 307 38.69 -19.01 -21.51
CA GLY A 307 39.14 -20.06 -20.59
C GLY A 307 38.07 -21.10 -20.30
N ALA A 308 36.79 -20.73 -20.40
CA ALA A 308 35.65 -21.64 -20.26
C ALA A 308 35.34 -22.50 -21.50
N LEU A 309 36.18 -22.45 -22.56
CA LEU A 309 35.91 -23.11 -23.84
C LEU A 309 35.61 -24.60 -23.71
N LYS A 310 34.49 -25.00 -24.34
CA LYS A 310 34.09 -26.39 -24.52
C LYS A 310 34.29 -26.79 -25.98
N ARG A 311 34.69 -28.04 -26.19
CA ARG A 311 34.87 -28.68 -27.49
C ARG A 311 34.03 -29.96 -27.52
N VAL A 312 33.27 -30.16 -28.58
CA VAL A 312 32.45 -31.34 -28.84
C VAL A 312 32.79 -31.86 -30.24
N GLN A 313 32.85 -33.18 -30.39
CA GLN A 313 32.94 -33.84 -31.69
C GLN A 313 31.54 -34.32 -32.10
N VAL A 314 31.10 -33.97 -33.30
CA VAL A 314 29.78 -34.28 -33.86
C VAL A 314 30.00 -35.14 -35.11
N PRO A 315 29.32 -36.30 -35.26
CA PRO A 315 29.51 -37.16 -36.44
C PRO A 315 29.04 -36.46 -37.71
N ASN A 316 29.64 -36.78 -38.87
CA ASN A 316 29.28 -36.17 -40.15
C ASN A 316 27.83 -36.44 -40.60
N THR A 317 27.16 -37.44 -40.03
CA THR A 317 25.73 -37.70 -40.25
C THR A 317 24.80 -36.61 -39.69
N GLU A 318 25.31 -35.74 -38.83
CA GLU A 318 24.56 -34.65 -38.18
C GLU A 318 25.08 -33.30 -38.67
N ASN A 319 24.17 -32.41 -39.08
CA ASN A 319 24.47 -31.02 -39.45
C ASN A 319 23.99 -29.99 -38.41
N SER A 320 23.54 -30.45 -37.24
CA SER A 320 23.04 -29.61 -36.16
C SER A 320 23.48 -30.11 -34.79
N TYR A 321 23.43 -29.24 -33.78
CA TYR A 321 23.79 -29.61 -32.41
C TYR A 321 23.05 -28.75 -31.36
N LEU A 322 22.53 -29.39 -30.32
CA LEU A 322 21.91 -28.73 -29.17
C LEU A 322 22.94 -28.52 -28.04
N ILE A 323 23.40 -27.28 -27.89
CA ILE A 323 24.31 -26.89 -26.82
C ILE A 323 23.49 -26.66 -25.54
N THR A 324 23.59 -27.55 -24.55
CA THR A 324 22.83 -27.48 -23.28
C THR A 324 23.68 -27.10 -22.07
N GLY A 325 23.07 -26.48 -21.06
CA GLY A 325 23.74 -26.13 -19.80
C GLY A 325 24.41 -24.76 -19.83
N LEU A 326 23.91 -23.86 -20.68
CA LEU A 326 24.37 -22.48 -20.83
C LEU A 326 23.79 -21.57 -19.74
N THR A 327 24.43 -20.43 -19.52
CA THR A 327 24.01 -19.41 -18.56
C THR A 327 23.04 -18.43 -19.23
N SER A 328 21.84 -18.27 -18.66
CA SER A 328 20.82 -17.30 -19.08
C SER A 328 21.35 -15.89 -19.30
N GLY A 329 20.83 -15.21 -20.33
CA GLY A 329 21.19 -13.85 -20.72
C GLY A 329 22.62 -13.65 -21.27
N VAL A 330 23.47 -14.68 -21.30
CA VAL A 330 24.88 -14.58 -21.73
C VAL A 330 25.02 -14.77 -23.24
N THR A 331 25.86 -13.94 -23.87
CA THR A 331 26.28 -14.14 -25.27
C THR A 331 27.41 -15.14 -25.31
N TYR A 332 27.23 -16.19 -26.10
CA TYR A 332 28.24 -17.19 -26.44
C TYR A 332 28.79 -16.93 -27.84
N ILE A 333 30.08 -17.18 -28.01
CA ILE A 333 30.70 -17.41 -29.32
C ILE A 333 30.58 -18.92 -29.58
N VAL A 334 30.08 -19.28 -30.76
CA VAL A 334 30.01 -20.68 -31.23
C VAL A 334 30.74 -20.77 -32.56
N GLN A 335 31.56 -21.79 -32.73
CA GLN A 335 32.31 -22.05 -33.94
C GLN A 335 32.16 -23.52 -34.34
N VAL A 336 32.11 -23.81 -35.63
CA VAL A 336 32.10 -25.18 -36.16
C VAL A 336 33.20 -25.32 -37.20
N TYR A 337 33.98 -26.39 -37.07
CA TYR A 337 35.07 -26.79 -37.95
C TYR A 337 34.70 -28.14 -38.59
N ALA A 338 35.05 -28.36 -39.85
CA ALA A 338 35.06 -29.69 -40.45
C ALA A 338 36.43 -30.35 -40.25
N ALA A 339 36.46 -31.69 -40.16
CA ALA A 339 37.70 -32.44 -40.05
C ALA A 339 37.74 -33.64 -41.02
N ILE A 340 38.93 -33.88 -41.58
CA ILE A 340 39.24 -35.00 -42.48
C ILE A 340 40.69 -35.44 -42.22
N LYS A 341 40.92 -36.72 -41.94
CA LYS A 341 42.25 -37.28 -41.60
C LYS A 341 42.97 -36.46 -40.50
N GLU A 342 42.24 -36.10 -39.45
CA GLU A 342 42.64 -35.20 -38.33
C GLU A 342 42.92 -33.72 -38.69
N VAL A 343 43.08 -33.37 -39.97
CA VAL A 343 43.21 -31.98 -40.45
C VAL A 343 41.88 -31.24 -40.23
N GLN A 344 41.96 -30.02 -39.72
CA GLN A 344 40.81 -29.16 -39.43
C GLN A 344 40.70 -28.02 -40.46
N SER A 345 39.47 -27.67 -40.83
CA SER A 345 39.17 -26.51 -41.66
C SER A 345 39.37 -25.17 -40.90
N GLU A 346 39.28 -24.06 -41.62
CA GLU A 346 38.85 -22.80 -40.98
C GLU A 346 37.39 -22.94 -40.49
N PRO A 347 37.00 -22.28 -39.38
CA PRO A 347 35.66 -22.40 -38.82
C PRO A 347 34.66 -21.40 -39.41
N ASP A 348 33.39 -21.80 -39.48
CA ASP A 348 32.30 -20.83 -39.45
C ASP A 348 32.06 -20.38 -38.00
N ARG A 349 31.63 -19.12 -37.79
CA ARG A 349 31.48 -18.51 -36.46
C ARG A 349 30.23 -17.64 -36.37
N ILE A 350 29.46 -17.86 -35.30
CA ILE A 350 28.36 -17.01 -34.88
C ILE A 350 28.53 -16.48 -33.45
N GLU A 351 27.76 -15.44 -33.13
CA GLU A 351 27.49 -15.01 -31.76
C GLU A 351 26.00 -15.16 -31.46
N ALA A 352 25.68 -15.81 -30.34
CA ALA A 352 24.31 -16.13 -29.97
C ALA A 352 24.12 -15.86 -28.47
N THR A 353 23.06 -15.15 -28.09
CA THR A 353 22.68 -15.02 -26.66
C THR A 353 21.56 -15.99 -26.34
N THR A 354 21.67 -16.69 -25.21
CA THR A 354 20.53 -17.33 -24.56
C THR A 354 19.46 -16.29 -24.17
N ASP A 355 18.20 -16.72 -24.08
CA ASP A 355 17.14 -15.92 -23.46
C ASP A 355 17.47 -15.59 -21.98
N VAL A 356 16.79 -14.61 -21.41
CA VAL A 356 16.81 -14.37 -19.95
C VAL A 356 15.72 -15.23 -19.30
N SER A 357 16.07 -16.06 -18.31
CA SER A 357 15.15 -16.98 -17.62
C SER A 357 13.89 -16.27 -17.14
N ALA A 358 12.73 -16.73 -17.58
CA ALA A 358 11.42 -16.26 -17.11
C ALA A 358 11.20 -16.61 -15.62
N ILE A 359 10.23 -15.96 -14.99
CA ILE A 359 9.82 -16.27 -13.62
C ILE A 359 8.62 -17.24 -13.59
N ASP A 360 8.70 -18.25 -12.72
CA ASP A 360 7.63 -19.21 -12.46
C ASP A 360 6.67 -18.70 -11.36
N ASP A 361 5.42 -19.18 -11.39
CA ASP A 361 4.47 -19.09 -10.25
C ASP A 361 4.32 -17.67 -9.68
N LEU A 362 4.15 -16.67 -10.56
CA LEU A 362 3.73 -15.31 -10.18
C LEU A 362 2.28 -15.34 -9.71
N ARG A 363 2.02 -14.84 -8.51
CA ARG A 363 0.69 -14.82 -7.90
C ARG A 363 0.53 -13.64 -6.95
N VAL A 364 -0.72 -13.21 -6.75
CA VAL A 364 -1.11 -12.32 -5.66
C VAL A 364 -1.20 -13.14 -4.38
N VAL A 365 -0.58 -12.65 -3.30
CA VAL A 365 -0.55 -13.33 -1.99
C VAL A 365 -1.26 -12.55 -0.88
N ALA A 366 -1.36 -11.23 -1.01
CA ALA A 366 -2.19 -10.38 -0.15
C ALA A 366 -2.62 -9.12 -0.91
N GLN A 367 -3.67 -8.45 -0.42
CA GLN A 367 -4.19 -7.22 -1.00
C GLN A 367 -4.80 -6.34 0.08
N THR A 368 -4.94 -5.06 -0.25
CA THR A 368 -5.73 -4.07 0.50
C THR A 368 -6.48 -3.18 -0.49
N ASP A 369 -7.13 -2.14 0.02
CA ASP A 369 -7.77 -1.09 -0.78
C ASP A 369 -6.79 -0.18 -1.53
N VAL A 370 -5.50 -0.16 -1.16
CA VAL A 370 -4.47 0.68 -1.83
C VAL A 370 -3.14 -0.04 -2.10
N THR A 371 -3.07 -1.36 -1.88
CA THR A 371 -1.88 -2.18 -2.11
C THR A 371 -2.21 -3.57 -2.64
N ILE A 372 -1.25 -4.18 -3.36
CA ILE A 372 -1.27 -5.60 -3.74
C ILE A 372 0.14 -6.17 -3.47
N GLU A 373 0.24 -7.22 -2.64
CA GLU A 373 1.47 -8.01 -2.48
C GLU A 373 1.45 -9.17 -3.47
N VAL A 374 2.48 -9.23 -4.31
CA VAL A 374 2.76 -10.34 -5.23
C VAL A 374 4.01 -11.09 -4.79
N ASP A 375 4.06 -12.39 -5.08
CA ASP A 375 5.29 -13.17 -5.00
C ASP A 375 5.47 -14.08 -6.23
N TRP A 376 6.72 -14.41 -6.53
CA TRP A 376 7.10 -15.30 -7.63
C TRP A 376 8.28 -16.17 -7.23
N LYS A 377 8.44 -17.32 -7.90
CA LYS A 377 9.59 -18.20 -7.71
C LYS A 377 10.81 -17.61 -8.40
N ASN A 378 11.93 -17.56 -7.69
CA ASN A 378 13.19 -17.10 -8.27
C ASN A 378 13.71 -18.12 -9.30
N PRO A 379 14.18 -17.68 -10.48
CA PRO A 379 14.77 -18.59 -11.47
C PRO A 379 16.04 -19.23 -10.91
N ALA A 380 16.39 -20.41 -11.43
CA ALA A 380 17.60 -21.14 -11.04
C ALA A 380 18.88 -20.41 -11.47
N ALA A 381 18.85 -19.78 -12.64
CA ALA A 381 19.89 -18.85 -13.07
C ALA A 381 19.95 -17.61 -12.14
N GLN A 382 21.13 -17.00 -12.05
CA GLN A 382 21.25 -15.67 -11.46
C GLN A 382 20.71 -14.63 -12.46
N VAL A 383 20.00 -13.63 -11.92
CA VAL A 383 19.45 -12.47 -12.65
C VAL A 383 19.68 -11.25 -11.77
N ASP A 384 19.96 -10.10 -12.39
CA ASP A 384 20.38 -8.89 -11.67
C ASP A 384 19.22 -8.25 -10.90
N ALA A 385 18.04 -8.21 -11.51
CA ALA A 385 16.81 -7.67 -10.96
C ALA A 385 15.58 -8.29 -11.65
N PHE A 386 14.40 -7.93 -11.17
CA PHE A 386 13.13 -8.14 -11.86
C PHE A 386 12.50 -6.79 -12.20
N ARG A 387 11.94 -6.62 -13.39
CA ARG A 387 11.10 -5.47 -13.71
C ARG A 387 9.65 -5.82 -13.41
N LEU A 388 9.07 -5.14 -12.43
CA LEU A 388 7.65 -5.24 -12.11
C LEU A 388 6.94 -4.04 -12.74
N SER A 389 5.91 -4.32 -13.52
CA SER A 389 5.00 -3.33 -14.08
C SER A 389 3.57 -3.65 -13.69
N HIS A 390 2.74 -2.62 -13.50
CA HIS A 390 1.31 -2.79 -13.23
C HIS A 390 0.50 -1.81 -14.07
N THR A 391 -0.61 -2.29 -14.64
CA THR A 391 -1.45 -1.54 -15.58
C THR A 391 -2.88 -1.47 -15.07
N ASN A 392 -3.46 -0.28 -15.01
CA ASN A 392 -4.83 -0.05 -14.57
C ASN A 392 -5.85 -0.16 -15.74
N PRO A 393 -7.17 -0.16 -15.49
CA PRO A 393 -8.18 -0.31 -16.55
C PRO A 393 -8.25 0.86 -17.55
N ALA A 394 -7.63 2.00 -17.23
CA ALA A 394 -7.47 3.13 -18.13
C ALA A 394 -6.21 3.02 -19.02
N GLY A 395 -5.46 1.91 -18.94
CA GLY A 395 -4.24 1.68 -19.70
C GLY A 395 -3.01 2.44 -19.19
N GLN A 396 -3.09 3.06 -18.01
CA GLN A 396 -1.92 3.67 -17.37
C GLN A 396 -1.06 2.55 -16.78
N ARG A 397 0.22 2.53 -17.16
CA ARG A 397 1.22 1.54 -16.73
C ARG A 397 2.33 2.25 -15.96
N GLU A 398 2.64 1.72 -14.79
CA GLU A 398 3.78 2.15 -13.96
C GLU A 398 4.75 0.99 -13.77
N GLU A 399 6.05 1.29 -13.66
CA GLU A 399 7.14 0.32 -13.65
C GLU A 399 8.14 0.59 -12.53
N GLN A 400 8.73 -0.47 -11.99
CA GLN A 400 9.70 -0.43 -10.91
C GLN A 400 10.64 -1.65 -10.96
N ASP A 401 11.93 -1.42 -10.70
CA ASP A 401 12.93 -2.49 -10.63
C ASP A 401 13.00 -3.05 -9.19
N VAL A 402 12.75 -4.36 -9.06
CA VAL A 402 12.72 -5.11 -7.80
C VAL A 402 13.96 -5.99 -7.70
N GLN A 403 14.69 -5.87 -6.58
CA GLN A 403 15.89 -6.68 -6.33
C GLN A 403 15.55 -8.13 -5.98
N ARG A 404 16.39 -9.08 -6.42
CA ARG A 404 16.20 -10.52 -6.17
C ARG A 404 16.40 -10.85 -4.68
N SER A 405 15.43 -11.51 -4.07
CA SER A 405 15.53 -12.03 -2.70
C SER A 405 16.62 -13.10 -2.58
N GLN A 406 17.19 -13.24 -1.38
CA GLN A 406 18.07 -14.38 -1.04
C GLN A 406 17.28 -15.69 -0.83
N GLU A 407 15.95 -15.60 -0.66
CA GLU A 407 15.06 -16.75 -0.53
C GLU A 407 14.74 -17.41 -1.90
N ALA A 408 14.05 -18.56 -1.88
CA ALA A 408 13.59 -19.25 -3.09
C ALA A 408 12.48 -18.49 -3.86
N ARG A 409 11.91 -17.44 -3.27
CA ARG A 409 10.90 -16.57 -3.87
C ARG A 409 11.27 -15.11 -3.63
N THR A 410 10.86 -14.23 -4.53
CA THR A 410 10.88 -12.78 -4.30
C THR A 410 9.45 -12.31 -4.05
N LYS A 411 9.30 -11.42 -3.05
CA LYS A 411 8.04 -10.77 -2.68
C LYS A 411 8.13 -9.28 -2.98
N HIS A 412 7.02 -8.67 -3.37
CA HIS A 412 6.94 -7.22 -3.51
C HIS A 412 5.52 -6.70 -3.28
N THR A 413 5.39 -5.56 -2.57
CA THR A 413 4.12 -4.89 -2.30
C THR A 413 4.00 -3.62 -3.13
N ILE A 414 3.14 -3.65 -4.13
CA ILE A 414 2.76 -2.50 -4.94
C ILE A 414 1.89 -1.59 -4.06
N VAL A 415 2.13 -0.27 -4.07
CA VAL A 415 1.48 0.72 -3.20
C VAL A 415 0.95 1.91 -3.99
N GLY A 416 -0.04 2.62 -3.44
CA GLY A 416 -0.62 3.82 -4.07
C GLY A 416 -1.75 3.51 -5.07
N LEU A 417 -2.26 2.28 -5.06
CA LEU A 417 -3.30 1.81 -5.96
C LEU A 417 -4.67 2.44 -5.64
N TYR A 418 -5.57 2.47 -6.63
CA TYR A 418 -6.95 2.90 -6.46
C TYR A 418 -7.80 1.77 -5.86
N PRO A 419 -8.72 2.05 -4.91
CA PRO A 419 -9.64 1.05 -4.36
C PRO A 419 -10.59 0.42 -5.37
N GLY A 420 -11.01 -0.82 -5.10
CA GLY A 420 -11.99 -1.56 -5.90
C GLY A 420 -11.64 -1.68 -7.39
N THR A 421 -10.35 -1.68 -7.74
CA THR A 421 -9.82 -1.55 -9.10
C THR A 421 -9.01 -2.79 -9.48
N GLU A 422 -9.24 -3.29 -10.69
CA GLU A 422 -8.48 -4.42 -11.25
C GLU A 422 -7.19 -3.94 -11.91
N TYR A 423 -6.10 -4.65 -11.65
CA TYR A 423 -4.77 -4.36 -12.17
C TYR A 423 -4.16 -5.60 -12.83
N GLN A 424 -3.68 -5.43 -14.05
CA GLN A 424 -2.82 -6.42 -14.70
C GLN A 424 -1.38 -6.18 -14.25
N ILE A 425 -0.81 -7.14 -13.51
CA ILE A 425 0.55 -7.10 -12.99
C ILE A 425 1.42 -8.00 -13.88
N SER A 426 2.61 -7.52 -14.24
CA SER A 426 3.53 -8.16 -15.17
C SER A 426 4.95 -8.08 -14.61
N VAL A 427 5.61 -9.22 -14.41
CA VAL A 427 6.98 -9.29 -13.89
C VAL A 427 7.88 -10.06 -14.86
N SER A 428 9.01 -9.47 -15.21
CA SER A 428 10.04 -10.01 -16.09
C SER A 428 11.40 -10.02 -15.38
N SER A 429 12.27 -10.98 -15.71
CA SER A 429 13.67 -10.99 -15.24
C SER A 429 14.52 -10.02 -16.06
N VAL A 430 15.50 -9.36 -15.42
CA VAL A 430 16.46 -8.46 -16.08
C VAL A 430 17.87 -8.99 -15.91
N THR A 431 18.68 -8.95 -16.97
CA THR A 431 20.10 -9.33 -16.92
C THR A 431 20.89 -8.45 -17.90
N GLY A 432 21.83 -7.66 -17.38
CA GLY A 432 22.49 -6.59 -18.10
C GLY A 432 21.49 -5.60 -18.70
N ALA A 433 21.53 -5.46 -20.03
CA ALA A 433 20.59 -4.63 -20.79
C ALA A 433 19.44 -5.43 -21.45
N LYS A 434 19.22 -6.70 -21.04
CA LYS A 434 18.21 -7.59 -21.60
C LYS A 434 17.12 -7.91 -20.58
N GLU A 435 15.89 -8.06 -21.08
CA GLU A 435 14.70 -8.38 -20.30
C GLU A 435 14.08 -9.67 -20.82
N GLY A 436 13.66 -10.55 -19.90
CA GLY A 436 13.04 -11.83 -20.20
C GLY A 436 11.56 -11.73 -20.51
N LYS A 437 10.97 -12.86 -20.93
CA LYS A 437 9.52 -12.96 -21.19
C LYS A 437 8.74 -12.64 -19.89
N PRO A 438 7.76 -11.71 -19.92
CA PRO A 438 7.00 -11.36 -18.73
C PRO A 438 5.99 -12.44 -18.37
N SER A 439 5.95 -12.81 -17.09
CA SER A 439 4.83 -13.57 -16.51
C SER A 439 3.80 -12.59 -15.96
N THR A 440 2.51 -12.88 -16.13
CA THR A 440 1.41 -11.97 -15.76
C THR A 440 0.45 -12.58 -14.74
N ALA A 441 -0.11 -11.74 -13.88
CA ALA A 441 -1.14 -12.07 -12.91
C ALA A 441 -2.13 -10.89 -12.79
N THR A 442 -3.38 -11.18 -12.44
CA THR A 442 -4.40 -10.15 -12.18
C THR A 442 -4.62 -10.05 -10.68
N GLY A 443 -4.63 -8.82 -10.16
CA GLY A 443 -5.01 -8.52 -8.77
C GLY A 443 -6.06 -7.42 -8.72
N VAL A 444 -6.96 -7.47 -7.74
CA VAL A 444 -8.06 -6.49 -7.61
C VAL A 444 -8.04 -5.94 -6.20
N THR A 445 -7.79 -4.64 -6.03
CA THR A 445 -7.79 -4.00 -4.70
C THR A 445 -9.14 -4.15 -4.00
N ASP A 446 -9.11 -4.16 -2.67
CA ASP A 446 -10.34 -4.19 -1.85
C ASP A 446 -11.15 -2.90 -2.05
N LEU A 447 -12.44 -2.94 -1.67
CA LEU A 447 -13.23 -1.71 -1.51
C LEU A 447 -12.70 -0.94 -0.28
N ASP A 448 -12.45 0.37 -0.42
CA ASP A 448 -12.09 1.20 0.73
C ASP A 448 -13.27 1.33 1.70
N ALA A 449 -12.97 1.52 2.99
CA ALA A 449 -13.98 1.59 4.03
C ALA A 449 -14.53 3.02 4.16
N PRO A 450 -15.85 3.21 4.45
CA PRO A 450 -16.41 4.53 4.69
C PRO A 450 -15.68 5.27 5.81
N MET A 451 -15.29 6.52 5.56
CA MET A 451 -14.54 7.33 6.53
C MET A 451 -15.44 8.24 7.36
N ASN A 452 -14.91 8.76 8.48
CA ASN A 452 -15.56 9.75 9.35
C ASN A 452 -16.99 9.37 9.79
N LEU A 453 -17.23 8.08 10.09
CA LEU A 453 -18.49 7.56 10.61
C LEU A 453 -18.78 8.11 12.02
N VAL A 454 -19.72 9.05 12.12
CA VAL A 454 -20.11 9.69 13.38
C VAL A 454 -21.62 9.63 13.62
N THR A 455 -22.01 9.69 14.90
CA THR A 455 -23.41 9.73 15.34
C THR A 455 -23.78 11.09 15.90
N THR A 456 -24.88 11.65 15.41
CA THR A 456 -25.47 12.92 15.81
C THR A 456 -26.95 12.72 16.15
N GLU A 457 -27.62 13.78 16.64
CA GLU A 457 -29.08 13.78 16.91
C GLU A 457 -29.57 12.61 17.78
N VAL A 458 -28.73 12.19 18.74
CA VAL A 458 -29.01 11.05 19.62
C VAL A 458 -30.19 11.38 20.55
N THR A 459 -31.07 10.40 20.71
CA THR A 459 -32.27 10.46 21.55
C THR A 459 -32.40 9.16 22.35
N GLU A 460 -33.54 8.94 23.01
CA GLU A 460 -33.87 7.67 23.65
C GLU A 460 -34.04 6.50 22.66
N ASP A 461 -34.56 6.76 21.45
CA ASP A 461 -34.97 5.73 20.49
C ASP A 461 -34.49 5.96 19.04
N THR A 462 -33.84 7.08 18.75
CA THR A 462 -33.26 7.39 17.42
C THR A 462 -31.83 7.94 17.50
N ALA A 463 -31.06 7.77 16.43
CA ALA A 463 -29.77 8.42 16.22
C ALA A 463 -29.52 8.61 14.73
N THR A 464 -28.95 9.76 14.35
CA THR A 464 -28.55 10.04 12.96
C THR A 464 -27.09 9.66 12.78
N VAL A 465 -26.80 8.83 11.78
CA VAL A 465 -25.45 8.34 11.44
C VAL A 465 -25.01 9.06 10.16
N THR A 466 -23.77 9.55 10.11
CA THR A 466 -23.22 10.22 8.90
C THR A 466 -21.80 9.75 8.61
N TRP A 467 -21.44 9.67 7.32
CA TRP A 467 -20.13 9.18 6.84
C TRP A 467 -19.70 9.86 5.54
N GLU A 468 -18.41 9.74 5.22
CA GLU A 468 -17.84 10.12 3.92
C GLU A 468 -17.92 8.96 2.92
N ARG A 469 -18.20 9.29 1.64
CA ARG A 469 -18.28 8.30 0.57
C ARG A 469 -16.93 7.66 0.29
N VAL A 470 -16.96 6.38 -0.08
CA VAL A 470 -15.79 5.62 -0.52
C VAL A 470 -15.32 6.06 -1.92
N ARG A 471 -14.06 5.78 -2.25
CA ARG A 471 -13.46 6.12 -3.55
C ARG A 471 -13.67 5.02 -4.59
N ALA A 472 -13.79 3.76 -4.17
CA ALA A 472 -14.23 2.67 -5.02
C ALA A 472 -15.65 2.94 -5.53
N GLU A 473 -15.93 2.63 -6.80
CA GLU A 473 -17.30 2.55 -7.30
C GLU A 473 -18.05 1.44 -6.55
N VAL A 474 -19.25 1.71 -6.04
CA VAL A 474 -20.02 0.78 -5.20
C VAL A 474 -21.52 0.85 -5.53
N GLU A 475 -22.22 -0.25 -5.25
CA GLU A 475 -23.67 -0.35 -5.45
C GLU A 475 -24.43 0.27 -4.27
N GLY A 476 -23.85 0.20 -3.07
CA GLY A 476 -24.42 0.74 -1.86
C GLY A 476 -23.53 0.61 -0.63
N TYR A 477 -24.11 0.98 0.51
CA TYR A 477 -23.55 0.69 1.83
C TYR A 477 -24.49 -0.27 2.57
N MET A 478 -23.92 -1.05 3.48
CA MET A 478 -24.66 -1.91 4.39
C MET A 478 -24.37 -1.47 5.82
N LEU A 479 -25.44 -1.22 6.59
CA LEU A 479 -25.38 -0.74 7.97
C LEU A 479 -25.96 -1.81 8.90
N SER A 480 -25.30 -2.09 10.02
CA SER A 480 -25.85 -2.90 11.12
C SER A 480 -25.51 -2.28 12.47
N TYR A 481 -26.40 -2.35 13.45
CA TYR A 481 -26.10 -1.95 14.83
C TYR A 481 -26.30 -3.11 15.81
N GLU A 482 -25.48 -3.16 16.85
CA GLU A 482 -25.53 -4.22 17.85
C GLU A 482 -25.49 -3.70 19.29
N THR A 483 -26.03 -4.52 20.18
CA THR A 483 -26.11 -4.30 21.63
C THR A 483 -25.69 -5.57 22.36
N SER A 484 -25.50 -5.49 23.68
CA SER A 484 -25.30 -6.67 24.54
C SER A 484 -26.43 -7.71 24.51
N GLU A 485 -27.59 -7.38 23.92
CA GLU A 485 -28.74 -8.26 23.78
C GLU A 485 -28.95 -8.79 22.34
N GLY A 486 -28.08 -8.41 21.39
CA GLY A 486 -28.12 -8.88 20.01
C GLY A 486 -27.89 -7.79 18.96
N THR A 487 -27.73 -8.25 17.72
CA THR A 487 -27.49 -7.46 16.49
C THR A 487 -28.79 -7.22 15.73
N SER A 488 -28.93 -6.06 15.10
CA SER A 488 -30.04 -5.71 14.20
C SER A 488 -29.95 -6.47 12.86
N PRO A 489 -31.02 -6.48 12.05
CA PRO A 489 -30.89 -6.76 10.61
C PRO A 489 -29.87 -5.83 9.95
N GLU A 490 -29.37 -6.24 8.78
CA GLU A 490 -28.53 -5.39 7.94
C GLU A 490 -29.41 -4.52 7.03
N TYR A 491 -29.12 -3.22 6.97
CA TYR A 491 -29.86 -2.21 6.22
C TYR A 491 -29.05 -1.78 5.00
N ALA A 492 -29.56 -2.09 3.81
CA ALA A 492 -28.97 -1.67 2.54
C ALA A 492 -29.33 -0.21 2.24
N LEU A 493 -28.31 0.60 1.94
CA LEU A 493 -28.35 2.04 1.68
C LEU A 493 -27.80 2.32 0.27
N GLY A 494 -28.23 3.41 -0.36
CA GLY A 494 -27.79 3.75 -1.71
C GLY A 494 -26.33 4.22 -1.75
N ARG A 495 -25.63 3.96 -2.86
CA ARG A 495 -24.22 4.40 -3.08
C ARG A 495 -23.97 5.90 -2.85
N ASP A 496 -24.99 6.70 -3.08
CA ASP A 496 -24.97 8.17 -2.98
C ASP A 496 -25.34 8.67 -1.57
N ASP A 497 -25.81 7.80 -0.67
CA ASP A 497 -26.15 8.17 0.70
C ASP A 497 -24.89 8.51 1.52
N THR A 498 -25.00 9.51 2.38
CA THR A 498 -23.97 9.93 3.37
C THR A 498 -24.54 10.09 4.79
N SER A 499 -25.83 9.80 4.95
CA SER A 499 -26.53 9.88 6.24
C SER A 499 -27.69 8.89 6.32
N TYR A 500 -27.92 8.30 7.49
CA TYR A 500 -29.06 7.44 7.76
C TYR A 500 -29.59 7.66 9.18
N LYS A 501 -30.91 7.70 9.37
CA LYS A 501 -31.53 7.85 10.68
C LYS A 501 -32.01 6.50 11.21
N LEU A 502 -31.33 6.01 12.25
CA LEU A 502 -31.76 4.85 13.02
C LEU A 502 -32.97 5.20 13.87
N ILE A 503 -33.90 4.25 13.99
CA ILE A 503 -35.15 4.35 14.74
C ILE A 503 -35.39 3.08 15.55
N ALA A 504 -36.24 3.16 16.58
CA ALA A 504 -36.56 2.05 17.49
C ALA A 504 -35.32 1.44 18.18
N LEU A 505 -34.32 2.27 18.48
CA LEU A 505 -33.21 1.92 19.36
C LEU A 505 -33.71 1.69 20.80
N LYS A 506 -32.98 0.87 21.58
CA LYS A 506 -33.27 0.63 22.99
C LYS A 506 -32.73 1.79 23.85
N PRO A 507 -33.55 2.47 24.69
CA PRO A 507 -33.12 3.57 25.55
C PRO A 507 -32.12 3.17 26.64
N GLY A 508 -31.21 4.08 26.98
CA GLY A 508 -30.21 3.91 28.06
C GLY A 508 -29.22 2.75 27.85
N VAL A 509 -28.97 2.37 26.59
CA VAL A 509 -28.08 1.29 26.17
C VAL A 509 -27.03 1.81 25.17
N GLN A 510 -25.83 1.24 25.23
CA GLN A 510 -24.75 1.49 24.26
C GLN A 510 -24.91 0.59 23.03
N HIS A 511 -24.96 1.22 21.86
CA HIS A 511 -25.05 0.58 20.55
C HIS A 511 -23.71 0.74 19.82
N THR A 512 -23.17 -0.35 19.26
CA THR A 512 -22.08 -0.27 18.27
C THR A 512 -22.73 -0.26 16.89
N ILE A 513 -22.49 0.77 16.11
CA ILE A 513 -23.01 0.92 14.73
C ILE A 513 -21.86 0.67 13.77
N SER A 514 -22.04 -0.28 12.85
CA SER A 514 -21.07 -0.64 11.82
C SER A 514 -21.60 -0.34 10.43
N LEU A 515 -20.73 0.16 9.55
CA LEU A 515 -21.00 0.49 8.16
C LEU A 515 -19.88 -0.05 7.26
N TRP A 516 -20.25 -0.65 6.13
CA TRP A 516 -19.31 -1.06 5.07
C TRP A 516 -19.93 -0.82 3.69
N ALA A 517 -19.10 -0.66 2.67
CA ALA A 517 -19.56 -0.53 1.28
C ALA A 517 -19.57 -1.90 0.58
N PHE A 518 -20.38 -2.05 -0.48
CA PHE A 518 -20.47 -3.31 -1.23
C PHE A 518 -20.58 -3.12 -2.75
N ARG A 519 -20.13 -4.14 -3.50
CA ARG A 519 -20.26 -4.26 -4.96
C ARG A 519 -20.35 -5.74 -5.33
N GLY A 520 -21.55 -6.24 -5.62
CA GLY A 520 -21.84 -7.67 -5.68
C GLY A 520 -21.45 -8.37 -4.38
N ASP A 521 -20.80 -9.53 -4.48
CA ASP A 521 -20.33 -10.31 -3.32
C ASP A 521 -19.12 -9.69 -2.59
N LYS A 522 -18.53 -8.59 -3.09
CA LYS A 522 -17.39 -7.92 -2.46
C LYS A 522 -17.85 -6.85 -1.47
N VAL A 523 -17.22 -6.81 -0.29
CA VAL A 523 -17.48 -5.85 0.79
C VAL A 523 -16.20 -5.15 1.24
N SER A 524 -16.31 -3.91 1.72
CA SER A 524 -15.21 -3.21 2.40
C SER A 524 -14.97 -3.76 3.81
N LYS A 525 -13.86 -3.35 4.43
CA LYS A 525 -13.71 -3.45 5.90
C LYS A 525 -14.84 -2.67 6.58
N LYS A 526 -15.32 -3.14 7.74
CA LYS A 526 -16.37 -2.45 8.53
C LYS A 526 -15.77 -1.29 9.32
N THR A 527 -16.20 -0.06 9.04
CA THR A 527 -16.00 1.09 9.94
C THR A 527 -17.06 1.03 11.03
N SER A 528 -16.71 1.31 12.29
CA SER A 528 -17.68 1.27 13.40
C SER A 528 -17.55 2.46 14.34
N THR A 529 -18.66 2.85 14.94
CA THR A 529 -18.76 3.94 15.93
C THR A 529 -19.69 3.52 17.07
N GLN A 530 -19.63 4.19 18.23
CA GLN A 530 -20.37 3.79 19.42
C GLN A 530 -21.17 4.95 20.01
N VAL A 531 -22.42 4.68 20.35
CA VAL A 531 -23.37 5.67 20.87
C VAL A 531 -24.18 5.11 22.03
N GLU A 532 -24.27 5.84 23.14
CA GLU A 532 -25.20 5.54 24.24
C GLU A 532 -26.47 6.37 24.04
N THR A 533 -27.60 5.70 23.82
CA THR A 533 -28.93 6.33 23.76
C THR A 533 -29.30 7.01 25.07
N ASP A 534 -30.20 7.98 25.03
CA ASP A 534 -30.68 8.66 26.24
C ASP A 534 -31.72 7.82 27.01
N ILE A 535 -32.00 8.24 28.24
CA ILE A 535 -32.95 7.58 29.14
C ILE A 535 -34.35 8.06 28.78
N ASP A 536 -35.28 7.14 28.47
CA ASP A 536 -36.67 7.51 28.24
C ASP A 536 -37.32 8.08 29.52
N ALA A 537 -38.31 8.96 29.36
CA ALA A 537 -38.96 9.59 30.51
C ALA A 537 -39.95 8.63 31.20
N PRO A 538 -40.10 8.69 32.54
CA PRO A 538 -41.21 8.04 33.23
C PRO A 538 -42.54 8.50 32.63
N ARG A 539 -43.43 7.55 32.31
CA ARG A 539 -44.70 7.83 31.63
C ARG A 539 -45.86 7.88 32.61
N ASP A 540 -46.97 8.49 32.20
CA ASP A 540 -48.21 8.58 32.99
C ASP A 540 -48.02 9.07 34.44
N LEU A 541 -47.12 10.06 34.67
CA LEU A 541 -47.03 10.74 35.97
C LEU A 541 -48.37 11.42 36.27
N LYS A 542 -49.06 10.98 37.33
CA LYS A 542 -50.40 11.45 37.71
C LYS A 542 -50.55 11.54 39.22
N ALA A 543 -51.26 12.57 39.68
CA ALA A 543 -51.77 12.67 41.04
C ALA A 543 -53.15 12.00 41.17
N THR A 544 -53.34 11.31 42.30
CA THR A 544 -54.54 10.57 42.70
C THR A 544 -54.76 10.77 44.20
N ASP A 545 -55.92 10.39 44.74
CA ASP A 545 -56.23 10.43 46.18
C ASP A 545 -55.85 11.77 46.86
N VAL A 546 -56.17 12.88 46.19
CA VAL A 546 -55.86 14.24 46.66
C VAL A 546 -56.82 14.63 47.79
N THR A 547 -56.29 15.28 48.83
CA THR A 547 -57.04 15.81 49.98
C THR A 547 -56.73 17.32 50.15
N PRO A 548 -57.21 17.99 51.21
CA PRO A 548 -56.75 19.34 51.55
C PRO A 548 -55.24 19.45 51.83
N ASP A 549 -54.57 18.36 52.17
CA ASP A 549 -53.22 18.33 52.77
C ASP A 549 -52.29 17.20 52.27
N THR A 550 -52.78 16.28 51.44
CA THR A 550 -52.05 15.11 50.91
C THR A 550 -52.39 14.83 49.44
N ALA A 551 -51.56 14.03 48.77
CA ALA A 551 -51.83 13.48 47.43
C ALA A 551 -50.98 12.22 47.17
N LEU A 552 -51.49 11.27 46.38
CA LEU A 552 -50.75 10.10 45.92
C LEU A 552 -50.29 10.27 44.47
N LEU A 553 -48.97 10.35 44.27
CA LEU A 553 -48.35 10.36 42.94
C LEU A 553 -48.11 8.94 42.44
N THR A 554 -48.32 8.68 41.16
CA THR A 554 -48.09 7.40 40.48
C THR A 554 -47.45 7.62 39.10
N TRP A 555 -46.65 6.67 38.60
CA TRP A 555 -46.04 6.72 37.26
C TRP A 555 -45.67 5.32 36.75
N VAL A 556 -45.51 5.21 35.43
CA VAL A 556 -44.95 4.05 34.72
C VAL A 556 -43.44 4.22 34.60
N PRO A 557 -42.62 3.23 35.01
CA PRO A 557 -41.17 3.27 34.83
C PRO A 557 -40.72 3.42 33.37
N PRO A 558 -39.52 3.98 33.13
CA PRO A 558 -38.87 3.95 31.82
C PRO A 558 -38.50 2.52 31.40
N LEU A 559 -38.19 2.35 30.12
CA LEU A 559 -37.63 1.12 29.53
C LEU A 559 -36.12 0.99 29.81
N ALA A 560 -35.41 2.12 29.86
CA ALA A 560 -34.01 2.16 30.25
C ALA A 560 -33.80 1.62 31.68
N ASP A 561 -32.78 0.78 31.85
CA ASP A 561 -32.28 0.42 33.18
C ASP A 561 -31.71 1.67 33.89
N ILE A 562 -32.26 1.98 35.06
CA ILE A 562 -32.00 3.23 35.81
C ILE A 562 -31.60 2.94 37.25
N GLN A 563 -30.88 3.87 37.86
CA GLN A 563 -30.52 3.80 39.29
C GLN A 563 -31.66 4.34 40.17
N GLY A 564 -32.38 5.35 39.69
CA GLY A 564 -33.45 6.00 40.45
C GLY A 564 -34.15 7.13 39.72
N TYR A 565 -34.94 7.86 40.49
CA TYR A 565 -35.67 9.05 40.08
C TYR A 565 -35.34 10.21 41.02
N ILE A 566 -35.33 11.42 40.46
CA ILE A 566 -35.42 12.67 41.23
C ILE A 566 -36.81 13.22 40.94
N LEU A 567 -37.63 13.35 41.99
CA LEU A 567 -38.97 13.92 41.94
C LEU A 567 -38.93 15.25 42.70
N THR A 568 -39.46 16.32 42.10
CA THR A 568 -39.61 17.61 42.79
C THR A 568 -41.06 18.08 42.74
N TYR A 569 -41.49 18.80 43.78
CA TYR A 569 -42.78 19.48 43.78
C TYR A 569 -42.67 20.88 44.40
N ARG A 570 -43.47 21.81 43.88
CA ARG A 570 -43.60 23.20 44.33
C ARG A 570 -45.05 23.66 44.19
N ASP A 571 -45.41 24.74 44.85
CA ASP A 571 -46.66 25.44 44.51
C ASP A 571 -46.50 26.21 43.18
N GLU A 572 -47.62 26.43 42.48
CA GLU A 572 -47.64 27.17 41.21
C GLU A 572 -47.26 28.66 41.40
N GLU A 573 -47.53 29.21 42.59
CA GLU A 573 -47.23 30.60 42.95
C GLU A 573 -45.74 30.80 43.32
N GLY A 574 -44.97 29.73 43.51
CA GLY A 574 -43.54 29.79 43.87
C GLY A 574 -43.25 30.38 45.26
N ILE A 575 -44.23 30.34 46.17
CA ILE A 575 -44.12 30.87 47.53
C ILE A 575 -43.46 29.85 48.47
N MET A 576 -43.59 28.56 48.17
CA MET A 576 -42.92 27.49 48.91
C MET A 576 -41.63 27.03 48.22
N GLU A 577 -40.63 26.66 49.01
CA GLU A 577 -39.40 26.05 48.49
C GLU A 577 -39.71 24.77 47.69
N THR A 578 -38.98 24.55 46.60
CA THR A 578 -39.14 23.35 45.78
C THR A 578 -38.59 22.13 46.51
N ILE A 579 -39.46 21.18 46.84
CA ILE A 579 -39.11 20.02 47.66
C ILE A 579 -38.65 18.85 46.78
N GLU A 580 -37.37 18.48 46.90
CA GLU A 580 -36.79 17.32 46.20
C GLU A 580 -36.97 16.00 46.99
N ARG A 581 -37.20 14.91 46.26
CA ARG A 581 -37.25 13.52 46.76
C ARG A 581 -36.46 12.61 45.80
N LYS A 582 -35.40 11.97 46.30
CA LYS A 582 -34.64 10.94 45.58
C LYS A 582 -35.23 9.56 45.86
N LEU A 583 -35.51 8.80 44.81
CA LEU A 583 -36.19 7.50 44.88
C LEU A 583 -35.37 6.44 44.15
N GLY A 584 -35.21 5.24 44.73
CA GLY A 584 -34.57 4.12 44.01
C GLY A 584 -35.44 3.57 42.88
N ALA A 585 -34.85 2.98 41.84
CA ALA A 585 -35.51 2.55 40.60
C ALA A 585 -36.81 1.73 40.74
N ARG A 586 -36.96 0.97 41.84
CA ARG A 586 -38.15 0.14 42.12
C ARG A 586 -39.42 0.94 42.47
N HIS A 587 -39.33 2.24 42.73
CA HIS A 587 -40.51 3.07 43.04
C HIS A 587 -41.36 3.32 41.80
N LYS A 588 -42.69 3.23 41.98
CA LYS A 588 -43.72 3.55 40.96
C LYS A 588 -44.82 4.48 41.49
N LYS A 589 -44.69 4.89 42.77
CA LYS A 589 -45.62 5.78 43.47
C LYS A 589 -44.93 6.46 44.66
N LEU A 590 -45.45 7.61 45.07
CA LEU A 590 -45.01 8.39 46.23
C LEU A 590 -46.21 9.11 46.85
N ALA A 591 -46.40 9.01 48.17
CA ALA A 591 -47.37 9.83 48.88
C ALA A 591 -46.74 11.18 49.28
N LEU A 592 -47.45 12.27 49.05
CA LEU A 592 -47.15 13.62 49.54
C LEU A 592 -48.05 13.96 50.73
N SER A 593 -47.53 14.74 51.68
CA SER A 593 -48.23 15.12 52.90
C SER A 593 -47.73 16.47 53.43
N GLY A 594 -48.59 17.20 54.14
CA GLY A 594 -48.26 18.54 54.66
C GLY A 594 -48.37 19.63 53.59
N LEU A 595 -49.24 19.41 52.59
CA LEU A 595 -49.52 20.38 51.54
C LEU A 595 -50.39 21.52 52.09
N ALA A 596 -50.14 22.75 51.64
CA ALA A 596 -51.06 23.86 51.84
C ALA A 596 -52.38 23.63 51.07
N MET A 597 -53.48 23.99 51.71
CA MET A 597 -54.86 23.76 51.29
C MET A 597 -55.35 24.72 50.20
N GLY A 598 -56.15 24.22 49.25
CA GLY A 598 -56.68 24.99 48.13
C GLY A 598 -55.63 25.46 47.11
N LYS A 599 -54.37 25.02 47.22
CA LYS A 599 -53.23 25.44 46.40
C LYS A 599 -53.00 24.48 45.24
N LYS A 600 -52.50 25.02 44.13
CA LYS A 600 -52.09 24.24 42.96
C LYS A 600 -50.60 23.93 43.04
N TYR A 601 -50.24 22.69 42.73
CA TYR A 601 -48.89 22.14 42.79
C TYR A 601 -48.45 21.72 41.40
N ILE A 602 -47.18 21.95 41.10
CA ILE A 602 -46.49 21.40 39.92
C ILE A 602 -45.51 20.34 40.43
N VAL A 603 -45.58 19.15 39.83
CA VAL A 603 -44.76 17.99 40.18
C VAL A 603 -43.99 17.54 38.95
N THR A 604 -42.67 17.42 39.08
CA THR A 604 -41.79 16.89 38.04
C THR A 604 -41.09 15.62 38.49
N ILE A 605 -40.82 14.71 37.56
CA ILE A 605 -39.97 13.54 37.76
C ILE A 605 -38.97 13.40 36.61
N ILE A 606 -37.72 13.07 36.95
CA ILE A 606 -36.68 12.66 36.00
C ILE A 606 -36.09 11.32 36.47
N ALA A 607 -35.89 10.39 35.53
CA ALA A 607 -35.14 9.17 35.76
C ALA A 607 -33.63 9.43 35.58
N HIS A 608 -32.77 8.63 36.22
CA HIS A 608 -31.32 8.82 36.14
C HIS A 608 -30.49 7.53 36.19
N LYS A 609 -29.35 7.58 35.48
CA LYS A 609 -28.29 6.57 35.51
C LYS A 609 -26.93 7.30 35.48
N GLY A 610 -26.18 7.24 36.58
CA GLY A 610 -24.92 7.98 36.72
C GLY A 610 -25.10 9.48 36.49
N LYS A 611 -24.50 10.00 35.41
CA LYS A 611 -24.65 11.41 34.99
C LYS A 611 -25.82 11.65 34.03
N LYS A 612 -26.29 10.65 33.27
CA LYS A 612 -27.44 10.80 32.35
C LYS A 612 -28.74 11.03 33.12
N ARG A 613 -29.67 11.77 32.49
CA ARG A 613 -31.02 12.08 32.98
C ARG A 613 -32.01 11.88 31.84
N SER A 614 -33.24 11.49 32.16
CA SER A 614 -34.32 11.52 31.17
C SER A 614 -34.79 12.95 30.90
N LYS A 615 -35.61 13.12 29.86
CA LYS A 615 -36.51 14.28 29.75
C LYS A 615 -37.41 14.37 31.00
N VAL A 616 -37.88 15.57 31.31
CA VAL A 616 -38.78 15.82 32.45
C VAL A 616 -40.18 15.33 32.10
N ALA A 617 -40.77 14.51 32.96
CA ALA A 617 -42.21 14.29 32.97
C ALA A 617 -42.84 15.15 34.08
N GLU A 618 -43.92 15.87 33.76
CA GLU A 618 -44.58 16.84 34.64
C GLU A 618 -46.08 16.54 34.76
N THR A 619 -46.66 16.83 35.93
CA THR A 619 -48.10 16.86 36.17
C THR A 619 -48.42 17.95 37.19
N ASP A 620 -49.60 18.52 37.12
CA ASP A 620 -50.14 19.41 38.13
C ASP A 620 -51.33 18.80 38.87
N PHE A 621 -51.60 19.28 40.08
CA PHE A 621 -52.82 18.98 40.82
C PHE A 621 -53.16 20.12 41.78
N LYS A 622 -54.38 20.14 42.31
CA LYS A 622 -54.83 21.15 43.28
C LYS A 622 -55.39 20.47 44.53
N THR A 623 -54.92 20.87 45.71
CA THR A 623 -55.48 20.40 46.99
C THR A 623 -56.90 20.92 47.21
N ASP A 624 -57.72 20.14 47.89
CA ASP A 624 -59.12 20.48 48.11
C ASP A 624 -59.31 21.78 48.90
N GLY A 625 -60.40 22.50 48.60
CA GLY A 625 -60.76 23.77 49.23
C GLY A 625 -62.03 23.66 50.06
N ILE A 626 -61.94 24.06 51.33
CA ILE A 626 -63.09 24.20 52.23
C ILE A 626 -63.69 25.61 52.08
N MET A 627 -65.01 25.73 51.94
CA MET A 627 -65.69 26.98 51.57
C MET A 627 -65.45 28.14 52.54
N TYR A 628 -65.31 27.86 53.83
CA TYR A 628 -65.01 28.86 54.86
C TYR A 628 -63.90 28.35 55.79
N PRO A 629 -62.61 28.66 55.53
CA PRO A 629 -61.50 28.22 56.38
C PRO A 629 -61.61 28.72 57.83
N PHE A 630 -62.19 29.91 58.02
CA PHE A 630 -62.50 30.49 59.33
C PHE A 630 -64.02 30.71 59.45
N PRO A 631 -64.82 29.68 59.79
CA PRO A 631 -66.28 29.83 59.85
C PRO A 631 -66.67 30.76 61.00
N MET A 632 -67.46 31.80 60.73
CA MET A 632 -67.87 32.78 61.76
C MET A 632 -69.08 32.33 62.61
N ASP A 633 -69.78 31.29 62.18
CA ASP A 633 -70.90 30.67 62.89
C ASP A 633 -71.12 29.21 62.47
N CYS A 634 -72.07 28.57 63.15
CA CYS A 634 -72.52 27.21 62.85
C CYS A 634 -73.11 27.05 61.44
N THR A 635 -73.64 28.10 60.80
CA THR A 635 -74.13 28.05 59.42
C THR A 635 -72.97 27.92 58.42
N GLN A 636 -71.82 28.55 58.67
CA GLN A 636 -70.60 28.35 57.87
C GLN A 636 -69.92 27.02 58.17
N VAL A 637 -69.90 26.57 59.44
CA VAL A 637 -69.45 25.21 59.82
C VAL A 637 -70.25 24.16 59.04
N MET A 638 -71.58 24.28 58.99
CA MET A 638 -72.47 23.35 58.27
C MET A 638 -72.23 23.39 56.75
N LYS A 639 -71.99 24.57 56.16
CA LYS A 639 -71.62 24.70 54.73
C LYS A 639 -70.26 24.11 54.39
N ASN A 640 -69.38 23.89 55.36
CA ASN A 640 -68.15 23.12 55.21
C ASN A 640 -68.39 21.59 55.27
N GLY A 641 -69.64 21.12 55.26
CA GLY A 641 -70.01 19.70 55.31
C GLY A 641 -70.21 19.14 56.72
N ASN A 642 -70.03 19.93 57.78
CA ASN A 642 -70.18 19.46 59.16
C ASN A 642 -71.66 19.44 59.58
N MET A 643 -72.35 18.36 59.24
CA MET A 643 -73.81 18.20 59.44
C MET A 643 -74.22 17.68 60.83
N LYS A 644 -73.31 17.50 61.79
CA LYS A 644 -73.60 16.95 63.12
C LYS A 644 -73.67 18.04 64.19
N SER A 645 -74.66 17.98 65.08
CA SER A 645 -74.68 18.81 66.30
C SER A 645 -73.52 18.47 67.24
N GLY A 646 -72.93 19.48 67.87
CA GLY A 646 -71.74 19.33 68.71
C GLY A 646 -71.03 20.66 69.00
N ILE A 647 -69.89 20.60 69.68
CA ILE A 647 -69.04 21.78 69.90
C ILE A 647 -68.17 22.02 68.66
N TYR A 648 -68.11 23.26 68.19
CA TYR A 648 -67.23 23.70 67.11
C TYR A 648 -66.57 25.04 67.44
N THR A 649 -65.36 25.22 66.92
CA THR A 649 -64.67 26.53 66.93
C THR A 649 -65.21 27.41 65.81
N ILE A 650 -65.55 28.66 66.14
CA ILE A 650 -65.93 29.70 65.19
C ILE A 650 -65.10 30.98 65.41
N TYR A 651 -64.96 31.79 64.36
CA TYR A 651 -64.05 32.93 64.32
C TYR A 651 -64.82 34.25 64.16
N ILE A 652 -64.91 35.03 65.24
CA ILE A 652 -65.71 36.26 65.26
C ILE A 652 -65.16 37.26 64.23
N SER A 653 -66.05 37.77 63.35
CA SER A 653 -65.69 38.69 62.26
C SER A 653 -64.65 38.16 61.26
N ASN A 654 -64.53 36.84 61.09
CA ASN A 654 -63.54 36.18 60.20
C ASN A 654 -62.07 36.45 60.63
N ASP A 655 -61.87 36.72 61.91
CA ASP A 655 -60.56 37.00 62.49
C ASP A 655 -60.00 35.74 63.17
N GLN A 656 -58.88 35.22 62.66
CA GLN A 656 -58.25 34.00 63.17
C GLN A 656 -57.81 34.14 64.64
N SER A 657 -57.57 35.36 65.13
CA SER A 657 -57.23 35.63 66.53
C SER A 657 -58.44 35.59 67.49
N LYS A 658 -59.67 35.61 66.96
CA LYS A 658 -60.93 35.66 67.72
C LYS A 658 -61.72 34.35 67.64
N ALA A 659 -61.02 33.24 67.89
CA ALA A 659 -61.62 31.93 68.02
C ALA A 659 -62.46 31.83 69.31
N ILE A 660 -63.69 31.34 69.21
CA ILE A 660 -64.51 30.90 70.35
C ILE A 660 -65.11 29.53 70.08
N GLU A 661 -65.28 28.72 71.13
CA GLU A 661 -66.09 27.50 71.07
C GLU A 661 -67.57 27.83 71.27
N VAL A 662 -68.44 27.17 70.50
CA VAL A 662 -69.89 27.20 70.66
C VAL A 662 -70.49 25.81 70.44
N TYR A 663 -71.64 25.53 71.06
CA TYR A 663 -72.46 24.40 70.65
C TYR A 663 -73.26 24.77 69.40
N CYS A 664 -73.06 24.02 68.33
CA CYS A 664 -73.86 24.09 67.12
C CYS A 664 -74.99 23.07 67.18
N ASP A 665 -76.22 23.55 67.02
CA ASP A 665 -77.39 22.73 66.70
C ASP A 665 -77.54 22.70 65.16
N MET A 666 -77.29 21.51 64.59
CA MET A 666 -77.41 21.21 63.16
C MET A 666 -78.71 20.48 62.82
N ASP A 667 -79.49 20.06 63.82
CA ASP A 667 -80.69 19.23 63.64
C ASP A 667 -81.96 20.09 63.59
N THR A 668 -82.07 21.12 64.44
CA THR A 668 -83.25 21.99 64.56
C THR A 668 -83.38 22.95 63.36
N ASP A 669 -84.56 23.01 62.72
CA ASP A 669 -84.91 23.97 61.65
C ASP A 669 -83.80 24.14 60.59
N ARG A 670 -83.37 23.01 60.00
CA ARG A 670 -82.31 22.93 58.97
C ARG A 670 -80.92 23.41 59.45
N GLY A 671 -80.66 23.34 60.75
CA GLY A 671 -79.34 23.42 61.34
C GLY A 671 -78.61 24.76 61.24
N GLY A 672 -77.35 24.78 61.69
CA GLY A 672 -76.49 25.94 61.66
C GLY A 672 -76.76 26.99 62.76
N TRP A 673 -77.44 26.61 63.85
CA TRP A 673 -77.73 27.50 64.98
C TRP A 673 -76.59 27.52 66.00
N VAL A 674 -76.13 28.71 66.39
CA VAL A 674 -75.24 28.92 67.54
C VAL A 674 -76.08 28.96 68.81
N VAL A 675 -75.96 27.97 69.69
CA VAL A 675 -76.75 27.91 70.94
C VAL A 675 -76.14 28.84 71.99
N LEU A 676 -76.92 29.84 72.44
CA LEU A 676 -76.54 30.82 73.46
C LEU A 676 -76.88 30.35 74.88
N GLN A 677 -77.95 29.55 74.99
CA GLN A 677 -78.46 29.01 76.24
C GLN A 677 -79.04 27.62 75.97
N ARG A 678 -78.73 26.68 76.86
CA ARG A 678 -79.34 25.34 76.87
C ARG A 678 -79.78 24.99 78.29
N ARG A 679 -81.03 24.57 78.42
CA ARG A 679 -81.63 23.94 79.60
C ARG A 679 -82.44 22.75 79.09
N ASN A 680 -82.41 21.63 79.81
CA ASN A 680 -83.04 20.38 79.39
C ASN A 680 -83.26 19.37 80.52
N ILE A 681 -82.55 19.49 81.64
CA ILE A 681 -82.58 18.54 82.76
C ILE A 681 -82.73 19.22 84.13
N GLY A 682 -82.55 20.55 84.22
CA GLY A 682 -82.75 21.33 85.43
C GLY A 682 -81.71 21.13 86.52
N LYS A 683 -80.53 20.57 86.19
CA LYS A 683 -79.43 20.37 87.13
C LYS A 683 -78.68 21.67 87.39
N LEU A 684 -78.54 22.51 86.37
CA LEU A 684 -77.86 23.79 86.47
C LEU A 684 -78.83 24.87 86.99
N ASP A 685 -78.48 25.43 88.15
CA ASP A 685 -79.11 26.64 88.66
C ASP A 685 -78.73 27.87 87.80
N PHE A 686 -79.72 28.69 87.43
CA PHE A 686 -79.56 29.94 86.67
C PHE A 686 -79.71 31.21 87.54
N MET A 687 -79.81 31.09 88.87
CA MET A 687 -79.82 32.19 89.84
C MET A 687 -78.41 32.80 90.02
N LYS A 688 -77.78 33.23 88.92
CA LYS A 688 -76.39 33.72 88.88
C LYS A 688 -76.27 35.24 88.98
N ARG A 689 -75.08 35.67 89.41
CA ARG A 689 -74.66 37.06 89.59
C ARG A 689 -74.22 37.73 88.30
N TRP A 690 -74.20 39.07 88.27
CA TRP A 690 -73.81 39.89 87.12
C TRP A 690 -72.54 39.40 86.40
N LYS A 691 -71.43 39.23 87.13
CA LYS A 691 -70.14 38.79 86.56
C LYS A 691 -70.21 37.40 85.91
N GLN A 692 -71.05 36.50 86.42
CA GLN A 692 -71.22 35.15 85.87
C GLN A 692 -72.02 35.19 84.56
N TYR A 693 -73.07 36.02 84.50
CA TYR A 693 -73.84 36.23 83.27
C TYR A 693 -73.02 36.89 82.15
N ILE A 694 -72.01 37.71 82.49
CA ILE A 694 -71.03 38.24 81.51
C ILE A 694 -70.14 37.13 80.94
N ALA A 695 -69.45 36.37 81.80
CA ALA A 695 -68.44 35.39 81.37
C ALA A 695 -69.02 34.11 80.73
N GLY A 696 -70.25 33.72 81.13
CA GLY A 696 -70.83 32.42 80.82
C GLY A 696 -70.65 31.41 81.96
N PHE A 697 -71.47 30.35 81.94
CA PHE A 697 -71.43 29.27 82.95
C PHE A 697 -72.13 28.00 82.43
N GLY A 698 -71.76 26.84 82.98
CA GLY A 698 -72.31 25.52 82.61
C GLY A 698 -71.40 24.70 81.69
N ASN A 699 -71.96 23.65 81.08
CA ASN A 699 -71.28 22.77 80.14
C ASN A 699 -72.00 22.83 78.78
N MET A 700 -71.28 23.13 77.70
CA MET A 700 -71.84 23.25 76.35
C MET A 700 -72.55 21.98 75.86
N THR A 701 -72.17 20.80 76.37
CA THR A 701 -72.85 19.53 76.01
C THR A 701 -74.10 19.23 76.83
N ASP A 702 -74.26 19.84 78.03
CA ASP A 702 -75.41 19.67 78.93
C ASP A 702 -76.28 20.95 78.96
N GLU A 703 -76.20 21.71 80.06
CA GLU A 703 -76.89 22.98 80.30
C GLU A 703 -75.86 24.10 80.46
N PHE A 704 -76.12 25.26 79.84
CA PHE A 704 -75.20 26.40 79.89
C PHE A 704 -75.84 27.74 79.52
N TRP A 705 -75.11 28.82 79.81
CA TRP A 705 -75.25 30.17 79.28
C TRP A 705 -73.92 30.62 78.68
N LEU A 706 -73.90 31.06 77.41
CA LEU A 706 -72.67 31.32 76.65
C LEU A 706 -71.83 32.48 77.21
N GLY A 707 -72.49 33.49 77.81
CA GLY A 707 -71.89 34.72 78.33
C GLY A 707 -72.27 35.96 77.50
N LEU A 708 -72.74 37.02 78.17
CA LEU A 708 -73.19 38.26 77.53
C LEU A 708 -72.07 38.96 76.74
N GLU A 709 -70.80 38.78 77.09
CA GLU A 709 -69.67 39.33 76.34
C GLU A 709 -69.55 38.67 74.95
N LYS A 710 -69.55 37.33 74.90
CA LYS A 710 -69.54 36.57 73.64
C LYS A 710 -70.81 36.80 72.80
N ILE A 711 -71.97 36.92 73.45
CA ILE A 711 -73.24 37.22 72.78
C ILE A 711 -73.19 38.64 72.17
N TYR A 712 -72.58 39.61 72.86
CA TYR A 712 -72.35 40.95 72.32
C TYR A 712 -71.41 40.90 71.11
N ASP A 713 -70.24 40.25 71.22
CA ASP A 713 -69.25 40.19 70.14
C ASP A 713 -69.77 39.46 68.89
N LEU A 714 -70.54 38.39 69.06
CA LEU A 714 -71.23 37.72 67.96
C LEU A 714 -72.26 38.64 67.30
N THR A 715 -73.18 39.19 68.11
CA THR A 715 -74.35 39.91 67.57
C THR A 715 -74.02 41.31 67.09
N ASN A 716 -72.95 41.97 67.56
CA ASN A 716 -72.57 43.33 67.14
C ASN A 716 -71.59 43.37 65.94
N THR A 717 -71.55 42.31 65.15
CA THR A 717 -70.89 42.31 63.83
C THR A 717 -71.75 43.02 62.76
N PRO A 718 -71.22 43.29 61.54
CA PRO A 718 -72.01 43.78 60.41
C PRO A 718 -73.15 42.84 59.98
N THR A 719 -73.16 41.60 60.46
CA THR A 719 -74.17 40.59 60.12
C THR A 719 -75.41 40.73 61.00
N GLN A 720 -76.57 40.32 60.49
CA GLN A 720 -77.80 40.23 61.27
C GLN A 720 -78.04 38.79 61.71
N TYR A 721 -78.23 38.60 63.01
CA TYR A 721 -78.66 37.33 63.59
C TYR A 721 -80.16 37.36 63.87
N GLU A 722 -80.84 36.25 63.63
CA GLU A 722 -82.15 35.98 64.22
C GLU A 722 -82.00 35.06 65.43
N ILE A 723 -82.76 35.35 66.50
CA ILE A 723 -82.81 34.51 67.70
C ILE A 723 -84.04 33.63 67.68
N ARG A 724 -83.83 32.34 67.88
CA ARG A 724 -84.87 31.33 68.09
C ARG A 724 -84.90 30.91 69.56
N PHE A 725 -86.09 30.78 70.12
CA PHE A 725 -86.36 30.20 71.41
C PHE A 725 -87.17 28.92 71.18
N ASP A 726 -86.62 27.77 71.56
CA ASP A 726 -87.34 26.49 71.55
C ASP A 726 -87.69 26.11 72.99
N LEU A 727 -88.97 25.87 73.26
CA LEU A 727 -89.54 25.68 74.59
C LEU A 727 -90.19 24.29 74.70
N GLY A 728 -89.89 23.55 75.76
CA GLY A 728 -90.46 22.23 76.02
C GLY A 728 -91.08 22.04 77.40
N HIS A 729 -92.29 21.47 77.44
CA HIS A 729 -92.89 20.97 78.69
C HIS A 729 -93.53 19.59 78.46
N GLY A 730 -93.02 18.55 79.11
CA GLY A 730 -93.45 17.17 78.85
C GLY A 730 -93.29 16.81 77.37
N SER A 731 -94.40 16.46 76.71
CA SER A 731 -94.49 16.22 75.27
C SER A 731 -94.71 17.47 74.42
N GLU A 732 -95.13 18.60 75.01
CA GLU A 732 -95.45 19.82 74.28
C GLU A 732 -94.18 20.58 73.85
N ARG A 733 -94.17 21.11 72.63
CA ARG A 733 -93.08 21.90 72.06
C ARG A 733 -93.63 23.12 71.34
N ALA A 734 -93.10 24.29 71.67
CA ALA A 734 -93.45 25.56 71.03
C ALA A 734 -92.17 26.37 70.76
N TYR A 735 -92.19 27.25 69.76
CA TYR A 735 -91.03 28.08 69.45
C TYR A 735 -91.39 29.52 69.11
N ALA A 736 -90.46 30.43 69.36
CA ALA A 736 -90.51 31.86 69.02
C ALA A 736 -89.24 32.26 68.27
N VAL A 737 -89.34 33.06 67.21
CA VAL A 737 -88.19 33.59 66.48
C VAL A 737 -88.33 35.09 66.27
N TYR A 738 -87.27 35.84 66.56
CA TYR A 738 -87.19 37.28 66.32
C TYR A 738 -86.10 37.55 65.29
N ASP A 739 -86.48 38.17 64.17
CA ASP A 739 -85.64 38.21 62.97
C ASP A 739 -84.46 39.20 63.02
N ASN A 740 -84.25 39.85 64.16
CA ASN A 740 -83.06 40.59 64.50
C ASN A 740 -82.82 40.34 65.99
N PHE A 741 -81.57 40.15 66.40
CA PHE A 741 -81.17 40.04 67.79
C PHE A 741 -79.77 40.63 67.94
N LYS A 742 -79.70 41.70 68.74
CA LYS A 742 -78.45 42.32 69.19
C LYS A 742 -78.61 42.75 70.64
N ILE A 743 -77.50 42.78 71.38
CA ILE A 743 -77.44 43.39 72.71
C ILE A 743 -76.41 44.51 72.70
N ALA A 744 -76.65 45.53 73.54
CA ALA A 744 -75.72 46.64 73.71
C ALA A 744 -74.43 46.22 74.46
N PRO A 745 -73.33 47.00 74.41
CA PRO A 745 -72.14 46.69 75.21
C PRO A 745 -72.39 46.82 76.71
N VAL A 746 -71.49 46.28 77.54
CA VAL A 746 -71.59 46.30 79.02
C VAL A 746 -71.79 47.71 79.62
N LYS A 747 -71.24 48.76 78.98
CA LYS A 747 -71.46 50.18 79.35
C LYS A 747 -72.93 50.61 79.30
N GLN A 748 -73.72 49.97 78.44
CA GLN A 748 -75.16 50.15 78.29
C GLN A 748 -75.95 48.98 78.90
N LYS A 749 -75.38 48.27 79.88
CA LYS A 749 -76.01 47.19 80.66
C LYS A 749 -76.67 46.09 79.79
N PHE A 750 -76.12 45.83 78.59
CA PHE A 750 -76.63 44.82 77.64
C PHE A 750 -78.11 45.00 77.24
N ILE A 751 -78.53 46.24 76.94
CA ILE A 751 -79.87 46.55 76.40
C ILE A 751 -80.24 45.65 75.21
N LEU A 752 -81.42 45.02 75.29
CA LEU A 752 -81.98 44.14 74.26
C LEU A 752 -82.48 44.91 73.05
N THR A 753 -82.10 44.46 71.85
CA THR A 753 -82.69 44.86 70.57
C THR A 753 -83.14 43.63 69.80
N ILE A 754 -84.45 43.44 69.66
CA ILE A 754 -85.08 42.39 68.85
C ILE A 754 -85.86 42.92 67.64
N GLY A 755 -86.06 42.05 66.65
CA GLY A 755 -86.79 42.29 65.40
C GLY A 755 -88.25 41.84 65.42
N LYS A 756 -88.80 41.56 64.24
CA LYS A 756 -90.18 41.08 64.06
C LYS A 756 -90.31 39.62 64.52
N TYR A 757 -91.32 39.37 65.34
CA TYR A 757 -91.73 38.05 65.81
C TYR A 757 -92.26 37.13 64.68
N ARG A 758 -92.05 35.82 64.85
CA ARG A 758 -92.79 34.70 64.22
C ARG A 758 -92.69 33.45 65.12
N GLY A 759 -93.70 32.59 65.19
CA GLY A 759 -93.59 31.36 65.99
C GLY A 759 -94.90 30.62 66.22
N THR A 760 -94.82 29.52 66.97
CA THR A 760 -95.96 28.77 67.53
C THR A 760 -96.19 29.04 69.01
N ALA A 761 -95.22 29.63 69.70
CA ALA A 761 -95.39 30.23 71.02
C ALA A 761 -96.18 31.56 70.91
N GLY A 762 -96.07 32.43 71.92
CA GLY A 762 -96.60 33.79 71.93
C GLY A 762 -95.48 34.81 72.00
N ASP A 763 -95.76 36.05 71.60
CA ASP A 763 -94.76 37.13 71.62
C ASP A 763 -94.54 37.69 73.02
N ALA A 764 -93.78 36.97 73.83
CA ALA A 764 -93.39 37.40 75.17
C ALA A 764 -92.21 38.39 75.17
N MET A 765 -91.30 38.33 74.18
CA MET A 765 -90.08 39.15 74.22
C MET A 765 -90.24 40.57 73.70
N THR A 766 -91.18 40.86 72.77
CA THR A 766 -91.41 42.25 72.30
C THR A 766 -91.74 43.22 73.44
N TYR A 767 -92.37 42.72 74.50
CA TYR A 767 -92.59 43.48 75.75
C TYR A 767 -91.29 43.94 76.41
N HIS A 768 -90.24 43.12 76.35
CA HIS A 768 -88.91 43.34 76.93
C HIS A 768 -87.95 44.15 76.01
N GLN A 769 -88.42 44.61 74.84
CA GLN A 769 -87.64 45.44 73.92
C GLN A 769 -87.05 46.69 74.60
N GLY A 770 -85.78 46.98 74.30
CA GLY A 770 -85.07 48.16 74.79
C GLY A 770 -84.78 48.17 76.29
N ARG A 771 -84.89 47.02 76.99
CA ARG A 771 -84.56 46.91 78.42
C ARG A 771 -83.12 46.42 78.63
N PRO A 772 -82.39 46.93 79.65
CA PRO A 772 -81.11 46.38 80.07
C PRO A 772 -81.28 44.99 80.71
N TRP A 773 -80.18 44.27 80.86
CA TRP A 773 -80.15 43.01 81.61
C TRP A 773 -80.23 43.29 83.12
N THR A 774 -81.02 42.51 83.86
CA THR A 774 -81.15 42.63 85.32
C THR A 774 -80.82 41.33 86.01
N THR A 775 -80.00 41.41 87.06
CA THR A 775 -79.56 40.27 87.88
C THR A 775 -79.86 40.51 89.36
N VAL A 776 -79.72 39.45 90.15
CA VAL A 776 -79.94 39.42 91.61
C VAL A 776 -79.11 40.42 92.40
N ASP A 777 -78.01 40.91 91.83
CA ASP A 777 -77.02 41.79 92.45
C ASP A 777 -76.65 43.02 91.61
N ASN A 778 -77.33 43.24 90.49
CA ASN A 778 -77.26 44.47 89.69
C ASN A 778 -78.64 44.67 89.06
N ASP A 779 -79.45 45.49 89.72
CA ASP A 779 -80.79 45.88 89.28
C ASP A 779 -80.71 46.97 88.21
N ASN A 780 -81.49 46.81 87.14
CA ASN A 780 -81.62 47.79 86.06
C ASN A 780 -83.05 47.79 85.47
N ASP A 781 -84.02 47.11 86.10
CA ASP A 781 -85.39 47.07 85.57
C ASP A 781 -86.20 48.32 85.96
N ILE A 782 -87.51 48.37 85.65
CA ILE A 782 -88.35 49.54 85.93
C ILE A 782 -89.46 49.28 86.96
N ALA A 783 -89.41 48.14 87.65
CA ALA A 783 -90.35 47.83 88.73
C ALA A 783 -89.95 48.55 90.03
N LEU A 784 -90.84 48.50 91.03
CA LEU A 784 -90.58 49.01 92.38
C LEU A 784 -89.60 48.14 93.20
N GLY A 785 -89.14 47.02 92.65
CA GLY A 785 -88.13 46.16 93.26
C GLY A 785 -87.72 45.01 92.35
N ASN A 786 -86.44 44.63 92.43
CA ASN A 786 -85.71 43.70 91.57
C ASN A 786 -86.53 42.48 91.10
N CYS A 787 -86.83 42.43 89.81
CA CYS A 787 -87.56 41.33 89.19
C CYS A 787 -86.76 40.02 89.17
N ALA A 788 -85.42 40.07 89.13
CA ALA A 788 -84.56 38.88 89.11
C ALA A 788 -84.51 38.15 90.46
N LEU A 789 -84.56 38.88 91.58
CA LEU A 789 -84.76 38.33 92.91
C LEU A 789 -86.16 37.71 93.05
N THR A 790 -87.17 38.43 92.56
CA THR A 790 -88.60 38.03 92.65
C THR A 790 -88.89 36.76 91.85
N HIS A 791 -88.52 36.70 90.57
CA HIS A 791 -88.77 35.56 89.68
C HIS A 791 -87.61 34.54 89.62
N ARG A 792 -86.62 34.66 90.52
CA ARG A 792 -85.50 33.72 90.68
C ARG A 792 -84.72 33.41 89.39
N GLY A 793 -84.41 34.45 88.61
CA GLY A 793 -83.69 34.33 87.34
C GLY A 793 -83.41 35.69 86.69
N ALA A 794 -82.28 35.84 86.01
CA ALA A 794 -81.89 37.10 85.38
C ALA A 794 -82.48 37.25 83.97
N TRP A 795 -82.99 38.43 83.61
CA TRP A 795 -83.60 38.69 82.30
C TRP A 795 -83.60 40.18 81.93
N TRP A 796 -84.04 40.50 80.71
CA TRP A 796 -84.24 41.87 80.22
C TRP A 796 -85.56 42.48 80.74
N TYR A 797 -85.74 42.53 82.06
CA TYR A 797 -87.03 42.86 82.66
C TYR A 797 -87.53 44.28 82.33
N LYS A 798 -88.85 44.38 82.10
CA LYS A 798 -89.59 45.65 82.05
C LYS A 798 -90.27 45.87 83.39
N ASN A 799 -91.59 45.64 83.50
CA ASN A 799 -92.27 45.56 84.79
C ASN A 799 -92.44 44.09 85.20
N CYS A 800 -91.29 43.43 85.42
CA CYS A 800 -91.16 42.00 85.67
C CYS A 800 -91.76 41.06 84.61
N HIS A 801 -93.03 40.67 84.72
CA HIS A 801 -93.52 39.41 84.16
C HIS A 801 -94.05 39.51 82.72
N LEU A 802 -93.31 38.94 81.76
CA LEU A 802 -93.89 38.32 80.57
C LEU A 802 -93.03 37.16 80.04
N ALA A 803 -91.71 37.26 80.14
CA ALA A 803 -90.77 36.15 79.96
C ALA A 803 -89.72 36.11 81.08
N ASN A 804 -89.30 34.88 81.45
CA ASN A 804 -88.10 34.62 82.25
C ASN A 804 -87.63 33.17 82.03
N LEU A 805 -86.82 32.94 81.00
CA LEU A 805 -86.29 31.59 80.71
C LEU A 805 -85.11 31.17 81.61
N ASN A 806 -84.67 32.07 82.49
CA ASN A 806 -83.62 31.84 83.48
C ASN A 806 -84.17 31.60 84.90
N GLY A 807 -85.50 31.53 85.04
CA GLY A 807 -86.18 31.27 86.32
C GLY A 807 -85.94 29.86 86.87
N LYS A 808 -86.58 29.61 88.02
CA LYS A 808 -86.60 28.27 88.63
C LYS A 808 -87.16 27.23 87.64
N TRP A 809 -86.40 26.15 87.43
CA TRP A 809 -86.79 25.06 86.54
C TRP A 809 -88.12 24.43 86.96
N GLY A 810 -88.99 24.15 85.99
CA GLY A 810 -90.30 23.51 86.19
C GLY A 810 -91.39 24.37 86.85
N ASP A 811 -91.16 25.66 87.11
CA ASP A 811 -92.16 26.53 87.76
C ASP A 811 -93.16 27.13 86.75
N THR A 812 -94.26 26.41 86.50
CA THR A 812 -95.27 26.75 85.49
C THR A 812 -96.11 28.01 85.80
N ARG A 813 -95.99 28.59 87.00
CA ARG A 813 -96.86 29.69 87.49
C ARG A 813 -96.77 30.99 86.69
N HIS A 814 -95.82 31.11 85.76
CA HIS A 814 -95.60 32.28 84.91
C HIS A 814 -95.53 31.90 83.41
N SER A 815 -96.00 30.71 83.04
CA SER A 815 -95.76 30.10 81.71
C SER A 815 -97.05 29.70 81.01
N MET A 816 -97.99 30.64 80.85
CA MET A 816 -99.17 30.46 80.00
C MET A 816 -99.05 31.28 78.73
N VAL A 817 -99.31 30.64 77.58
CA VAL A 817 -99.08 31.18 76.25
C VAL A 817 -100.30 30.88 75.37
N SER A 818 -101.18 31.87 75.21
CA SER A 818 -102.29 31.81 74.25
C SER A 818 -101.87 32.36 72.90
N GLY A 819 -101.84 31.51 71.87
CA GLY A 819 -101.41 31.89 70.52
C GLY A 819 -102.50 32.56 69.66
N HIS A 820 -102.08 33.22 68.58
CA HIS A 820 -102.84 33.50 67.36
C HIS A 820 -101.85 33.56 66.17
N GLN A 821 -102.30 33.20 64.96
CA GLN A 821 -101.42 32.96 63.80
C GLN A 821 -101.09 34.23 63.00
N ILE A 822 -99.88 34.31 62.43
CA ILE A 822 -99.55 35.15 61.26
C ILE A 822 -98.64 34.36 60.30
N THR A 823 -98.88 34.50 58.99
CA THR A 823 -98.18 33.82 57.89
C THR A 823 -96.73 34.29 57.68
N PRO A 824 -95.82 33.42 57.19
CA PRO A 824 -94.42 33.79 56.96
C PRO A 824 -94.21 34.60 55.67
N GLN A 825 -93.53 35.74 55.78
CA GLN A 825 -92.89 36.41 54.63
C GLN A 825 -91.46 35.88 54.44
N GLN A 826 -91.03 35.77 53.18
CA GLN A 826 -89.63 35.47 52.81
C GLN A 826 -88.68 36.51 53.41
N LYS A 827 -87.46 36.10 53.78
CA LYS A 827 -86.41 37.00 54.29
C LYS A 827 -85.04 36.67 53.72
N LEU A 828 -84.22 37.72 53.64
CA LEU A 828 -82.79 37.72 53.31
C LEU A 828 -82.01 36.71 54.16
N PRO A 829 -80.82 36.26 53.72
CA PRO A 829 -79.97 35.38 54.52
C PRO A 829 -79.56 36.04 55.85
N LYS A 830 -80.09 35.51 56.95
CA LYS A 830 -79.74 35.89 58.33
C LYS A 830 -78.96 34.76 58.98
N ARG A 831 -78.06 35.11 59.90
CA ARG A 831 -77.34 34.15 60.72
C ARG A 831 -78.20 33.73 61.92
N LYS A 832 -77.84 32.62 62.57
CA LYS A 832 -78.72 31.88 63.47
C LYS A 832 -78.16 31.77 64.89
N VAL A 833 -78.91 32.26 65.88
CA VAL A 833 -78.65 31.98 67.32
C VAL A 833 -79.88 31.37 67.99
N ALA A 834 -79.68 30.48 68.96
CA ALA A 834 -80.77 29.72 69.60
C ALA A 834 -80.68 29.71 71.13
N ILE A 835 -81.85 29.59 71.78
CA ILE A 835 -82.04 29.40 73.23
C ILE A 835 -83.02 28.24 73.41
N ASN A 836 -82.54 27.13 73.94
CA ASN A 836 -83.29 25.87 74.04
C ASN A 836 -83.57 25.60 75.53
N VAL A 837 -84.86 25.49 75.92
CA VAL A 837 -85.31 25.51 77.33
C VAL A 837 -86.44 24.53 77.60
#